data_AF-A0A2N0TLN7-F1
#
_entry.id   AF-A0A2N0TLN7-F1
#
_cell.length_a   1.000
_cell.length_b   1.000
_cell.length_c   1.000
_cell.angle_alpha   90.00
_cell.angle_beta   90.00
_cell.angle_gamma   90.00
#
_symmetry.space_group_name_H-M   'P 1'
#
loop_
_entity.id
_entity.type
_entity.pdbx_description
1 polymer ?
#
loop_
_entity_poly.entity_id
_entity_poly.type
_entity_poly.pdbx_seq_one_letter_code
_entity_poly.pdbx_strand_id
1 'polypeptide(L)'
;MSETNDVNDAIKHFPRLRARTLRFGCGAPRSAQTVGDGSRALFLRSDGPEDLVTALWLSWFDESGEHHETKLADPRELLGATADSEDVPAEEKARRERAREGGTGIVGYSADDDGNRIVFTINGRLFLTEIAWNDETGAPEPHTRELAGEWLDEDPEMYMPVLNPRIAPDGEHVLYTTGSYLMLVDIGGELGDRITAVYGVSVEDEDGNPAENTWKIGLAEFVAGEEMDRYDGFWWAPDSQHVLFESFDTADEPTWYISDPADPEKPAAGRRYPRALTRNADVYLTVITLAFDENDRYAGITGNADVDWDREAYEYVAAVSWRRGHDPLVLVQNRRQTRDQVLEVAVAADGAALGATRVLEEHANEQWIDLVHGTPAYTPDDRLVCSLNDMATDTNRLTVDGRPFTPAGWNVRTVLAVTDEDVLAVVQRAPEIATEVPRAWAGSGAASDAESLFGGHDARSFDVVSMGYDGSVAPITTEPGQWTASRGARGMVVSGRDMRSARARMRHIVTRRAVGGVTDAVIAANTSDAANTTGITAADITSTAAEPGFTPNVTFTRLGEHRLYTAIIAPSPSSPYAHADKLPVLMKPYGGPGFQQVVASQSFYWEGQWWADQGFLVVTADGRGTTGRGPAWDRAIFENMKGVTLADQIEAVNALPEAVSRLNADGRRPGVPAPDLDKVCMIGWSYGGFLSALAVLDAPNVFKAACAGAPPTDWTLYDTHYTERYLGLDPDVYYRNGIVQDAPKLERPLMLIHGFADDNVTIAHSLRLSQALMAAGRPHTFLPLTGITHMTNDETVAENLLTLQRDFLRDALA
;
A
#
# COMPACT_ATOMS: atom_id res chain seq x y z
N MET A 1 35.67 -19.74 8.11
CA MET A 1 35.37 -20.95 7.34
C MET A 1 33.85 -21.06 7.36
N SER A 2 33.23 -20.84 6.20
CA SER A 2 31.82 -20.48 6.05
C SER A 2 30.89 -21.65 6.33
N GLU A 3 29.92 -21.45 7.21
CA GLU A 3 28.66 -22.20 7.17
C GLU A 3 27.96 -21.84 5.86
N THR A 4 28.19 -22.61 4.81
CA THR A 4 27.24 -22.66 3.68
C THR A 4 25.98 -23.29 4.24
N ASN A 5 25.00 -22.45 4.62
CA ASN A 5 23.64 -22.91 4.87
C ASN A 5 23.19 -23.75 3.66
N ASP A 6 22.78 -24.99 3.92
CA ASP A 6 22.23 -25.87 2.88
C ASP A 6 20.92 -25.25 2.36
N VAL A 7 20.88 -24.91 1.07
CA VAL A 7 19.69 -24.34 0.41
C VAL A 7 18.46 -25.21 0.66
N ASN A 8 18.62 -26.53 0.70
CA ASN A 8 17.52 -27.45 0.96
C ASN A 8 16.99 -27.33 2.40
N ASP A 9 17.88 -27.06 3.36
CA ASP A 9 17.50 -26.81 4.75
C ASP A 9 16.79 -25.45 4.91
N ALA A 10 17.29 -24.42 4.22
CA ALA A 10 16.63 -23.11 4.16
C ALA A 10 15.21 -23.20 3.57
N ILE A 11 15.03 -23.92 2.45
CA ILE A 11 13.71 -24.17 1.84
C ILE A 11 12.80 -24.93 2.82
N LYS A 12 13.31 -25.94 3.51
CA LYS A 12 12.51 -26.72 4.46
C LYS A 12 11.96 -25.85 5.60
N HIS A 13 12.77 -24.92 6.12
CA HIS A 13 12.41 -24.06 7.25
C HIS A 13 11.74 -22.73 6.84
N PHE A 14 11.66 -22.45 5.53
CA PHE A 14 11.14 -21.19 4.99
C PHE A 14 9.73 -20.82 5.48
N PRO A 15 8.70 -21.70 5.48
CA PRO A 15 7.34 -21.31 5.86
C PRO A 15 7.27 -20.70 7.26
N ARG A 16 7.96 -21.34 8.21
CA ARG A 16 8.03 -20.93 9.60
C ARG A 16 8.85 -19.65 9.79
N LEU A 17 10.02 -19.57 9.16
CA LEU A 17 10.88 -18.38 9.21
C LEU A 17 10.19 -17.15 8.61
N ARG A 18 9.47 -17.33 7.50
CA ARG A 18 8.69 -16.26 6.85
C ARG A 18 7.65 -15.68 7.82
N ALA A 19 6.96 -16.51 8.60
CA ALA A 19 5.95 -16.01 9.54
C ALA A 19 6.60 -15.25 10.72
N ARG A 20 7.63 -15.82 11.35
CA ARG A 20 8.36 -15.20 12.48
C ARG A 20 9.01 -13.85 12.16
N THR A 21 9.35 -13.63 10.90
CA THR A 21 10.07 -12.43 10.42
C THR A 21 9.14 -11.39 9.77
N LEU A 22 7.81 -11.58 9.86
CA LEU A 22 6.81 -10.81 9.12
C LEU A 22 7.15 -10.68 7.63
N ARG A 23 7.35 -11.82 6.97
CA ARG A 23 7.73 -11.91 5.56
C ARG A 23 9.08 -11.20 5.28
N PHE A 24 10.04 -11.36 6.19
CA PHE A 24 11.36 -10.72 6.14
C PHE A 24 11.29 -9.18 6.15
N GLY A 25 10.32 -8.66 6.90
CA GLY A 25 10.08 -7.23 7.14
C GLY A 25 10.69 -6.72 8.45
N CYS A 26 10.74 -7.55 9.50
CA CYS A 26 11.39 -7.19 10.76
C CYS A 26 12.87 -6.84 10.52
N GLY A 27 13.35 -5.77 11.14
CA GLY A 27 14.72 -5.25 10.96
C GLY A 27 14.99 -4.54 9.62
N ALA A 28 14.01 -4.44 8.72
CA ALA A 28 14.13 -3.63 7.50
C ALA A 28 13.75 -2.18 7.80
N PRO A 29 14.57 -1.18 7.40
CA PRO A 29 14.18 0.22 7.54
C PRO A 29 13.03 0.53 6.58
N ARG A 30 12.03 1.28 7.04
CA ARG A 30 10.82 1.65 6.28
C ARG A 30 10.29 3.03 6.67
N SER A 31 9.26 3.49 5.96
CA SER A 31 8.56 4.76 6.25
C SER A 31 9.53 5.94 6.37
N ALA A 32 10.43 6.08 5.39
CA ALA A 32 11.45 7.13 5.44
C ALA A 32 10.89 8.50 5.05
N GLN A 33 11.22 9.53 5.83
CA GLN A 33 10.87 10.92 5.56
C GLN A 33 12.11 11.82 5.73
N THR A 34 12.47 12.58 4.70
CA THR A 34 13.46 13.65 4.85
C THR A 34 12.87 14.78 5.67
N VAL A 35 13.65 15.35 6.59
CA VAL A 35 13.21 16.44 7.47
C VAL A 35 14.20 17.62 7.47
N GLY A 36 13.72 18.82 7.84
CA GLY A 36 14.47 20.07 7.69
C GLY A 36 14.88 20.31 6.24
N ASP A 37 16.16 20.60 5.97
CA ASP A 37 16.68 20.73 4.61
C ASP A 37 16.89 19.39 3.88
N GLY A 38 16.56 18.26 4.51
CA GLY A 38 16.78 16.91 3.98
C GLY A 38 18.17 16.35 4.26
N SER A 39 19.03 17.04 5.02
CA SER A 39 20.27 16.46 5.58
C SER A 39 20.01 15.40 6.65
N ARG A 40 18.75 15.29 7.10
CA ARG A 40 18.26 14.37 8.12
C ARG A 40 17.10 13.57 7.56
N ALA A 41 16.97 12.33 8.00
CA ALA A 41 15.86 11.47 7.61
C ALA A 41 15.37 10.62 8.77
N LEU A 42 14.08 10.68 9.05
CA LEU A 42 13.39 9.79 9.98
C LEU A 42 13.06 8.47 9.28
N PHE A 43 13.11 7.37 10.03
CA PHE A 43 12.66 6.07 9.56
C PHE A 43 12.28 5.15 10.72
N LEU A 44 11.54 4.09 10.40
CA LEU A 44 11.13 3.06 11.35
C LEU A 44 11.94 1.79 11.11
N ARG A 45 12.41 1.16 12.21
CA ARG A 45 13.14 -0.11 12.17
C ARG A 45 13.09 -0.81 13.53
N SER A 46 12.83 -2.12 13.56
CA SER A 46 12.99 -2.95 14.76
C SER A 46 14.44 -3.41 14.94
N ASP A 47 14.84 -3.79 16.16
CA ASP A 47 16.25 -4.05 16.46
C ASP A 47 16.79 -5.34 15.82
N GLY A 48 15.91 -6.29 15.49
CA GLY A 48 16.30 -7.62 15.05
C GLY A 48 15.41 -8.24 13.98
N PRO A 49 15.87 -9.35 13.39
CA PRO A 49 15.24 -10.00 12.25
C PRO A 49 13.88 -10.66 12.53
N GLU A 50 13.51 -10.84 13.80
CA GLU A 50 12.21 -11.38 14.25
C GLU A 50 11.56 -10.45 15.28
N ASP A 51 12.13 -9.26 15.48
CA ASP A 51 11.59 -8.30 16.42
C ASP A 51 10.43 -7.54 15.76
N LEU A 52 9.23 -7.70 16.33
CA LEU A 52 8.02 -7.03 15.84
C LEU A 52 7.95 -5.58 16.34
N VAL A 53 8.62 -5.24 17.45
CA VAL A 53 8.56 -3.92 18.07
C VAL A 53 9.41 -2.96 17.27
N THR A 54 8.75 -2.02 16.62
CA THR A 54 9.38 -1.03 15.74
C THR A 54 9.73 0.22 16.54
N ALA A 55 10.96 0.71 16.39
CA ALA A 55 11.47 1.93 17.01
C ALA A 55 11.63 3.05 15.97
N LEU A 56 11.68 4.30 16.45
CA LEU A 56 11.94 5.48 15.63
C LEU A 56 13.44 5.78 15.57
N TRP A 57 13.95 6.03 14.37
CA TRP A 57 15.36 6.29 14.11
C TRP A 57 15.57 7.54 13.27
N LEU A 58 16.75 8.14 13.40
CA LEU A 58 17.22 9.28 12.62
C LEU A 58 18.51 8.91 11.89
N SER A 59 18.56 9.13 10.59
CA SER A 59 19.78 9.17 9.80
C SER A 59 20.22 10.61 9.60
N TRP A 60 21.50 10.89 9.83
CA TRP A 60 22.09 12.22 9.67
C TRP A 60 23.57 12.13 9.29
N PHE A 61 24.15 13.26 8.89
CA PHE A 61 25.57 13.38 8.59
C PHE A 61 26.19 14.48 9.45
N ASP A 62 27.39 14.24 9.99
CA ASP A 62 28.12 15.27 10.71
C ASP A 62 28.82 16.26 9.76
N GLU A 63 29.49 17.26 10.33
CA GLU A 63 30.21 18.28 9.54
C GLU A 63 31.31 17.68 8.65
N SER A 64 31.92 16.55 9.07
CA SER A 64 32.92 15.81 8.30
C SER A 64 32.30 15.01 7.14
N GLY A 65 30.98 14.84 7.16
CA GLY A 65 30.18 14.02 6.26
C GLY A 65 30.21 12.55 6.60
N GLU A 66 30.59 12.18 7.82
CA GLU A 66 30.39 10.82 8.32
C GLU A 66 28.90 10.63 8.62
N HIS A 67 28.40 9.44 8.27
CA HIS A 67 26.99 9.09 8.44
C HIS A 67 26.77 8.45 9.80
N HIS A 68 25.66 8.82 10.43
CA HIS A 68 25.26 8.32 11.73
C HIS A 68 23.78 7.91 11.71
N GLU A 69 23.46 6.90 12.52
CA GLU A 69 22.10 6.46 12.81
C GLU A 69 21.86 6.53 14.31
N THR A 70 20.85 7.31 14.73
CA THR A 70 20.50 7.48 16.14
C THR A 70 19.09 6.95 16.40
N LYS A 71 18.94 6.02 17.35
CA LYS A 71 17.61 5.62 17.83
C LYS A 71 17.02 6.79 18.64
N LEU A 72 15.86 7.29 18.22
CA LEU A 72 15.21 8.44 18.86
C LEU A 72 14.22 8.00 19.95
N ALA A 73 13.49 6.93 19.71
CA ALA A 73 12.50 6.41 20.65
C ALA A 73 12.40 4.88 20.56
N ASP A 74 12.51 4.22 21.71
CA ASP A 74 12.31 2.78 21.87
C ASP A 74 11.03 2.50 22.69
N PRO A 75 10.00 1.85 22.13
CA PRO A 75 8.80 1.48 22.88
C PRO A 75 9.08 0.72 24.18
N ARG A 76 10.16 -0.08 24.23
CA ARG A 76 10.51 -0.86 25.42
C ARG A 76 11.05 -0.01 26.56
N GLU A 77 11.78 1.04 26.22
CA GLU A 77 12.27 2.00 27.22
C GLU A 77 11.12 2.88 27.73
N LEU A 78 10.19 3.26 26.84
CA LEU A 78 9.06 4.14 27.16
C LEU A 78 7.98 3.45 27.99
N LEU A 79 7.63 2.20 27.67
CA LEU A 79 6.55 1.46 28.34
C LEU A 79 7.05 0.55 29.49
N GLY A 80 8.34 0.22 29.53
CA GLY A 80 8.89 -0.69 30.53
C GLY A 80 8.20 -2.06 30.52
N ALA A 81 7.60 -2.46 31.64
CA ALA A 81 7.01 -3.79 31.81
C ALA A 81 5.79 -4.06 30.92
N THR A 82 5.15 -3.03 30.34
CA THR A 82 3.98 -3.16 29.46
C THR A 82 4.35 -3.04 27.97
N ALA A 83 5.63 -2.95 27.63
CA ALA A 83 6.08 -2.77 26.25
C ALA A 83 5.61 -3.87 25.28
N ASP A 84 5.49 -5.10 25.78
CA ASP A 84 5.02 -6.25 25.00
C ASP A 84 3.49 -6.46 25.12
N SER A 85 2.78 -5.61 25.86
CA SER A 85 1.32 -5.63 25.90
C SER A 85 0.76 -4.89 24.69
N GLU A 86 0.12 -5.60 23.76
CA GLU A 86 -0.56 -5.00 22.61
C GLU A 86 -1.99 -4.57 22.95
N ASP A 87 -2.11 -3.57 23.83
CA ASP A 87 -3.40 -2.93 24.09
C ASP A 87 -3.70 -1.85 23.03
N VAL A 88 -3.86 -2.30 21.78
CA VAL A 88 -4.11 -1.41 20.65
C VAL A 88 -5.61 -1.14 20.51
N PRO A 89 -6.05 0.14 20.41
CA PRO A 89 -7.44 0.52 20.21
C PRO A 89 -8.07 -0.14 18.98
N ALA A 90 -9.39 -0.37 19.01
CA ALA A 90 -10.10 -1.06 17.93
C ALA A 90 -9.95 -0.36 16.57
N GLU A 91 -10.05 0.98 16.54
CA GLU A 91 -9.89 1.76 15.31
C GLU A 91 -8.47 1.70 14.76
N GLU A 92 -7.46 1.69 15.63
CA GLU A 92 -6.06 1.53 15.21
C GLU A 92 -5.79 0.11 14.70
N LYS A 93 -6.37 -0.93 15.32
CA LYS A 93 -6.32 -2.30 14.80
C LYS A 93 -6.93 -2.38 13.39
N ALA A 94 -8.08 -1.75 13.20
CA ALA A 94 -8.73 -1.70 11.89
C ALA A 94 -7.86 -0.96 10.87
N ARG A 95 -7.29 0.20 11.21
CA ARG A 95 -6.36 0.93 10.34
C ARG A 95 -5.13 0.10 9.98
N ARG A 96 -4.54 -0.63 10.93
CA ARG A 96 -3.38 -1.52 10.69
C ARG A 96 -3.72 -2.66 9.74
N GLU A 97 -4.90 -3.27 9.87
CA GLU A 97 -5.35 -4.31 8.92
C GLU A 97 -5.41 -3.76 7.49
N ARG A 98 -6.05 -2.59 7.30
CA ARG A 98 -6.16 -1.91 5.98
C ARG A 98 -4.81 -1.51 5.40
N ALA A 99 -3.94 -0.93 6.23
CA ALA A 99 -2.58 -0.57 5.86
C ALA A 99 -1.63 -1.78 5.74
N ARG A 100 -2.09 -3.00 6.02
CA ARG A 100 -1.30 -4.26 6.04
C ARG A 100 -0.08 -4.17 6.95
N GLU A 101 -0.22 -3.47 8.08
CA GLU A 101 0.80 -3.28 9.10
C GLU A 101 0.80 -4.45 10.09
N GLY A 102 1.88 -5.24 10.10
CA GLY A 102 2.05 -6.38 11.01
C GLY A 102 2.98 -6.10 12.19
N GLY A 103 3.70 -4.98 12.19
CA GLY A 103 4.61 -4.56 13.26
C GLY A 103 3.87 -3.98 14.46
N THR A 104 4.55 -4.00 15.60
CA THR A 104 4.09 -3.47 16.88
C THR A 104 4.95 -2.27 17.30
N GLY A 105 4.62 -1.59 18.40
CA GLY A 105 5.31 -0.37 18.80
C GLY A 105 4.95 0.83 17.91
N ILE A 106 5.96 1.57 17.45
CA ILE A 106 5.78 2.77 16.61
C ILE A 106 5.60 2.34 15.16
N VAL A 107 4.38 2.50 14.63
CA VAL A 107 4.02 2.12 13.26
C VAL A 107 3.83 3.31 12.31
N GLY A 108 3.83 4.53 12.86
CA GLY A 108 3.72 5.79 12.14
C GLY A 108 4.15 6.95 13.04
N TYR A 109 4.48 8.08 12.42
CA TYR A 109 4.92 9.29 13.12
C TYR A 109 4.55 10.53 12.30
N SER A 110 4.55 11.69 12.94
CA SER A 110 4.40 13.00 12.31
C SER A 110 5.51 13.92 12.83
N ALA A 111 6.13 14.72 11.95
CA ALA A 111 7.18 15.67 12.31
C ALA A 111 6.77 17.10 11.93
N ASP A 112 7.28 18.08 12.66
CA ASP A 112 7.20 19.51 12.33
C ASP A 112 8.04 19.85 11.09
N ASP A 113 7.88 21.05 10.54
CA ASP A 113 8.61 21.47 9.32
C ASP A 113 10.13 21.45 9.55
N ASP A 114 10.58 21.81 10.76
CA ASP A 114 11.98 21.80 11.14
C ASP A 114 12.53 20.39 11.41
N GLY A 115 11.69 19.38 11.62
CA GLY A 115 12.10 18.02 11.92
C GLY A 115 12.74 17.84 13.31
N ASN A 116 12.44 18.73 14.24
CA ASN A 116 12.98 18.71 15.60
C ASN A 116 11.98 18.17 16.62
N ARG A 117 10.69 18.17 16.30
CA ARG A 117 9.63 17.61 17.14
C ARG A 117 8.87 16.54 16.36
N ILE A 118 8.85 15.33 16.92
CA ILE A 118 8.22 14.16 16.31
C ILE A 118 7.21 13.57 17.27
N VAL A 119 5.97 13.39 16.80
CA VAL A 119 4.90 12.76 17.57
C VAL A 119 4.53 11.41 17.00
N PHE A 120 4.17 10.49 17.88
CA PHE A 120 3.71 9.15 17.52
C PHE A 120 2.86 8.58 18.66
N THR A 121 2.19 7.46 18.39
CA THR A 121 1.42 6.73 19.39
C THR A 121 2.02 5.37 19.69
N ILE A 122 1.84 4.94 20.94
CA ILE A 122 2.04 3.55 21.36
C ILE A 122 0.84 3.18 22.25
N ASN A 123 0.13 2.10 21.91
CA ASN A 123 -1.04 1.61 22.65
C ASN A 123 -2.11 2.69 22.95
N GLY A 124 -2.40 3.55 21.97
CA GLY A 124 -3.40 4.60 22.10
C GLY A 124 -3.00 5.77 23.00
N ARG A 125 -1.74 5.87 23.42
CA ARG A 125 -1.17 7.00 24.17
C ARG A 125 -0.20 7.81 23.30
N LEU A 126 -0.03 9.09 23.63
CA LEU A 126 0.70 10.07 22.81
C LEU A 126 2.12 10.32 23.33
N PHE A 127 3.10 10.29 22.45
CA PHE A 127 4.49 10.55 22.77
C PHE A 127 5.06 11.65 21.88
N LEU A 128 5.99 12.42 22.43
CA LEU A 128 6.75 13.46 21.75
C LEU A 128 8.24 13.16 21.92
N THR A 129 8.97 13.16 20.81
CA THR A 129 10.44 13.25 20.78
C THR A 129 10.84 14.66 20.36
N GLU A 130 11.60 15.33 21.21
CA GLU A 130 12.27 16.60 20.91
C GLU A 130 13.76 16.34 20.67
N ILE A 131 14.32 16.89 19.60
CA ILE A 131 15.72 16.72 19.23
C ILE A 131 16.47 18.03 19.49
N ALA A 132 17.23 18.06 20.58
CA ALA A 132 18.25 19.08 20.77
C ALA A 132 19.51 18.71 19.96
N TRP A 133 20.36 19.69 19.67
CA TRP A 133 21.58 19.49 18.89
C TRP A 133 22.78 19.96 19.69
N ASN A 134 23.79 19.10 19.78
CA ASN A 134 25.01 19.40 20.48
C ASN A 134 25.91 20.32 19.63
N ASP A 135 26.11 21.56 20.06
CA ASP A 135 26.88 22.56 19.30
C ASP A 135 28.35 22.16 19.05
N GLU A 136 28.95 21.30 19.89
CA GLU A 136 30.36 20.90 19.75
C GLU A 136 30.54 19.72 18.78
N THR A 137 29.59 18.79 18.76
CA THR A 137 29.70 17.52 18.02
C THR A 137 28.76 17.45 16.81
N GLY A 138 27.74 18.32 16.75
CA GLY A 138 26.65 18.24 15.79
C GLY A 138 25.72 17.04 16.00
N ALA A 139 25.89 16.28 17.08
CA ALA A 139 25.10 15.09 17.36
C ALA A 139 23.70 15.45 17.89
N PRO A 140 22.66 14.69 17.53
CA PRO A 140 21.34 14.83 18.11
C PRO A 140 21.32 14.33 19.56
N GLU A 141 20.64 15.07 20.42
CA GLU A 141 20.34 14.73 21.81
C GLU A 141 18.82 14.58 21.95
N PRO A 142 18.26 13.40 21.62
CA PRO A 142 16.83 13.18 21.66
C PRO A 142 16.31 13.10 23.10
N HIS A 143 15.20 13.76 23.36
CA HIS A 143 14.42 13.63 24.59
C HIS A 143 13.01 13.18 24.23
N THR A 144 12.66 11.96 24.66
CA THR A 144 11.33 11.39 24.40
C THR A 144 10.55 11.27 25.69
N ARG A 145 9.32 11.78 25.69
CA ARG A 145 8.40 11.75 26.83
C ARG A 145 6.98 11.47 26.37
N GLU A 146 6.16 10.97 27.29
CA GLU A 146 4.71 10.96 27.11
C GLU A 146 4.20 12.42 27.11
N LEU A 147 3.36 12.76 26.13
CA LEU A 147 2.81 14.09 25.97
C LEU A 147 1.40 14.14 26.58
N ALA A 148 1.18 15.08 27.50
CA ALA A 148 -0.10 15.25 28.20
C ALA A 148 -0.62 14.01 28.96
N GLY A 149 0.27 13.11 29.42
CA GLY A 149 -0.12 11.87 30.11
C GLY A 149 -1.01 12.07 31.34
N GLU A 150 -0.82 13.15 32.11
CA GLU A 150 -1.67 13.48 33.26
C GLU A 150 -3.14 13.71 32.86
N TRP A 151 -3.39 14.33 31.71
CA TRP A 151 -4.74 14.52 31.17
C TRP A 151 -5.34 13.19 30.70
N LEU A 152 -4.55 12.38 29.98
CA LEU A 152 -4.98 11.07 29.50
C LEU A 152 -5.39 10.15 30.65
N ASP A 153 -4.73 10.25 31.81
CA ASP A 153 -5.06 9.47 33.00
C ASP A 153 -6.21 10.07 33.84
N GLU A 154 -6.42 11.40 33.80
CA GLU A 154 -7.47 12.09 34.56
C GLU A 154 -8.88 11.72 34.06
N ASP A 155 -9.09 11.75 32.73
CA ASP A 155 -10.34 11.37 32.09
C ASP A 155 -10.11 10.57 30.78
N PRO A 156 -9.79 9.27 30.90
CA PRO A 156 -9.53 8.43 29.74
C PRO A 156 -10.73 8.31 28.80
N GLU A 157 -11.97 8.38 29.31
CA GLU A 157 -13.18 8.28 28.47
C GLU A 157 -13.32 9.50 27.54
N MET A 158 -12.88 10.67 27.99
CA MET A 158 -12.87 11.88 27.18
C MET A 158 -11.69 11.91 26.21
N TYR A 159 -10.47 11.66 26.68
CA TYR A 159 -9.24 11.97 25.94
C TYR A 159 -8.63 10.79 25.17
N MET A 160 -9.08 9.56 25.39
CA MET A 160 -8.55 8.36 24.74
C MET A 160 -9.63 7.64 23.92
N PRO A 161 -9.23 6.80 22.94
CA PRO A 161 -7.85 6.56 22.48
C PRO A 161 -7.26 7.74 21.71
N VAL A 162 -5.94 7.90 21.74
CA VAL A 162 -5.24 8.85 20.85
C VAL A 162 -5.02 8.19 19.49
N LEU A 163 -5.71 8.69 18.46
CA LEU A 163 -5.62 8.20 17.09
C LEU A 163 -5.08 9.28 16.14
N ASN A 164 -4.25 8.83 15.18
CA ASN A 164 -3.68 9.64 14.10
C ASN A 164 -3.07 10.99 14.52
N PRO A 165 -2.16 11.07 15.51
CA PRO A 165 -1.63 12.36 15.96
C PRO A 165 -0.82 13.06 14.85
N ARG A 166 -1.11 14.34 14.60
CA ARG A 166 -0.39 15.21 13.66
C ARG A 166 0.08 16.46 14.39
N ILE A 167 1.39 16.66 14.42
CA ILE A 167 1.99 17.90 14.92
C ILE A 167 1.80 19.01 13.86
N ALA A 168 1.52 20.22 14.32
CA ALA A 168 1.42 21.40 13.48
C ALA A 168 2.79 21.73 12.84
N PRO A 169 2.83 22.37 11.66
CA PRO A 169 4.08 22.71 10.97
C PRO A 169 5.07 23.52 11.81
N ASP A 170 4.60 24.38 12.71
CA ASP A 170 5.44 25.17 13.64
C ASP A 170 6.00 24.36 14.82
N GLY A 171 5.49 23.15 15.05
CA GLY A 171 5.90 22.29 16.14
C GLY A 171 5.29 22.59 17.50
N GLU A 172 4.38 23.57 17.66
CA GLU A 172 3.87 24.00 18.97
C GLU A 172 2.60 23.26 19.42
N HIS A 173 1.86 22.69 18.46
CA HIS A 173 0.58 22.03 18.71
C HIS A 173 0.48 20.64 18.11
N VAL A 174 -0.32 19.77 18.74
CA VAL A 174 -0.64 18.44 18.20
C VAL A 174 -2.14 18.29 18.10
N LEU A 175 -2.64 17.90 16.92
CA LEU A 175 -4.00 17.41 16.77
C LEU A 175 -4.03 15.91 16.81
N TYR A 176 -5.04 15.34 17.46
CA TYR A 176 -5.38 13.93 17.35
C TYR A 176 -6.89 13.76 17.44
N THR A 177 -7.40 12.56 17.14
CA THR A 177 -8.82 12.26 17.33
C THR A 177 -9.04 11.08 18.26
N THR A 178 -10.17 11.08 18.97
CA THR A 178 -10.69 9.90 19.67
C THR A 178 -11.70 9.11 18.83
N GLY A 179 -12.00 9.58 17.62
CA GLY A 179 -13.12 9.15 16.79
C GLY A 179 -14.43 9.87 17.11
N SER A 180 -14.59 10.43 18.30
CA SER A 180 -15.76 11.24 18.70
C SER A 180 -15.43 12.72 18.87
N TYR A 181 -14.16 13.03 19.15
CA TYR A 181 -13.67 14.39 19.32
C TYR A 181 -12.39 14.61 18.53
N LEU A 182 -12.22 15.83 18.05
CA LEU A 182 -10.93 16.36 17.62
C LEU A 182 -10.30 17.07 18.82
N MET A 183 -9.11 16.63 19.19
CA MET A 183 -8.38 17.07 20.37
C MET A 183 -7.13 17.83 19.96
N LEU A 184 -6.87 18.95 20.62
CA LEU A 184 -5.68 19.77 20.44
C LEU A 184 -4.85 19.75 21.71
N VAL A 185 -3.55 19.46 21.57
CA VAL A 185 -2.58 19.53 22.65
C VAL A 185 -1.66 20.72 22.42
N ASP A 186 -1.61 21.64 23.39
CA ASP A 186 -0.56 22.66 23.46
C ASP A 186 0.70 22.03 24.09
N ILE A 187 1.85 22.07 23.39
CA ILE A 187 3.11 21.54 23.91
C ILE A 187 3.69 22.54 24.91
N GLY A 188 3.60 22.21 26.19
CA GLY A 188 3.47 23.24 27.20
C GLY A 188 4.72 23.77 27.87
N GLY A 189 5.93 23.30 27.54
CA GLY A 189 7.17 23.73 28.22
C GLY A 189 7.04 23.87 29.75
N GLU A 190 7.42 25.03 30.30
CA GLU A 190 7.25 25.34 31.73
C GLU A 190 5.78 25.54 32.17
N LEU A 191 4.89 25.85 31.23
CA LEU A 191 3.46 26.05 31.49
C LEU A 191 2.67 24.72 31.55
N GLY A 192 3.30 23.59 31.21
CA GLY A 192 2.71 22.23 31.25
C GLY A 192 1.77 21.93 30.09
N ASP A 193 1.76 20.70 29.59
CA ASP A 193 0.90 20.35 28.44
C ASP A 193 -0.59 20.53 28.77
N ARG A 194 -1.40 20.88 27.76
CA ARG A 194 -2.86 21.05 27.92
C ARG A 194 -3.60 20.43 26.76
N ILE A 195 -4.59 19.59 27.06
CA ILE A 195 -5.52 19.05 26.05
C ILE A 195 -6.80 19.89 26.03
N THR A 196 -7.29 20.21 24.84
CA THR A 196 -8.60 20.83 24.64
C THR A 196 -9.37 20.09 23.55
N ALA A 197 -10.61 19.70 23.82
CA ALA A 197 -11.53 19.26 22.78
C ALA A 197 -11.97 20.47 21.94
N VAL A 198 -11.52 20.52 20.69
CA VAL A 198 -11.80 21.65 19.79
C VAL A 198 -13.08 21.45 18.98
N TYR A 199 -13.44 20.20 18.71
CA TYR A 199 -14.66 19.82 18.00
C TYR A 199 -15.13 18.43 18.43
N GLY A 200 -16.41 18.11 18.26
CA GLY A 200 -16.95 16.80 18.61
C GLY A 200 -18.22 16.46 17.86
N VAL A 201 -18.49 15.16 17.77
CA VAL A 201 -19.72 14.59 17.22
C VAL A 201 -20.38 13.71 18.27
N SER A 202 -21.68 13.92 18.48
CA SER A 202 -22.50 13.11 19.38
C SER A 202 -23.92 13.05 18.85
N VAL A 203 -24.55 11.88 18.99
CA VAL A 203 -25.96 11.69 18.60
C VAL A 203 -26.80 11.54 19.86
N GLU A 204 -27.86 12.34 19.93
CA GLU A 204 -28.90 12.22 20.93
C GLU A 204 -30.17 11.65 20.28
N ASP A 205 -30.95 10.85 21.01
CA ASP A 205 -32.27 10.39 20.60
C ASP A 205 -33.30 11.55 20.66
N GLU A 206 -34.55 11.29 20.22
CA GLU A 206 -35.61 12.31 20.23
C GLU A 206 -35.90 12.89 21.64
N ASP A 207 -35.49 12.19 22.70
CA ASP A 207 -35.66 12.57 24.10
C ASP A 207 -34.39 13.24 24.70
N GLY A 208 -33.34 13.43 23.90
CA GLY A 208 -32.07 14.05 24.34
C GLY A 208 -31.13 13.09 25.09
N ASN A 209 -31.37 11.77 25.04
CA ASN A 209 -30.48 10.78 25.63
C ASN A 209 -29.44 10.31 24.60
N PRO A 210 -28.26 9.83 25.02
CA PRO A 210 -27.26 9.27 24.10
C PRO A 210 -27.85 8.13 23.24
N ALA A 211 -27.78 8.27 21.92
CA ALA A 211 -28.18 7.24 20.95
C ALA A 211 -26.97 6.39 20.48
N GLU A 212 -27.21 5.40 19.61
CA GLU A 212 -26.13 4.72 18.88
C GLU A 212 -25.37 5.75 18.06
N ASN A 213 -24.12 6.05 18.44
CA ASN A 213 -23.31 7.03 17.75
C ASN A 213 -22.68 6.41 16.51
N THR A 214 -23.28 6.68 15.35
CA THR A 214 -22.80 6.28 14.02
C THR A 214 -21.88 7.34 13.40
N TRP A 215 -21.72 8.49 14.06
CA TRP A 215 -20.85 9.57 13.65
C TRP A 215 -19.42 9.34 14.10
N LYS A 216 -18.50 9.72 13.23
CA LYS A 216 -17.07 9.78 13.51
C LYS A 216 -16.50 11.10 13.03
N ILE A 217 -15.40 11.54 13.64
CA ILE A 217 -14.67 12.75 13.28
C ILE A 217 -13.16 12.47 13.24
N GLY A 218 -12.44 13.13 12.33
CA GLY A 218 -10.97 13.08 12.25
C GLY A 218 -10.41 11.73 11.76
N LEU A 219 -11.25 10.83 11.27
CA LEU A 219 -10.87 9.53 10.71
C LEU A 219 -11.27 9.48 9.24
N ALA A 220 -10.57 8.66 8.46
CA ALA A 220 -11.10 8.20 7.17
C ALA A 220 -12.14 7.11 7.43
N GLU A 221 -13.24 7.17 6.68
CA GLU A 221 -14.26 6.14 6.61
C GLU A 221 -13.74 4.83 5.97
N PHE A 222 -14.58 3.79 5.96
CA PHE A 222 -14.16 2.46 5.49
C PHE A 222 -13.62 2.50 4.04
N VAL A 223 -14.36 3.13 3.13
CA VAL A 223 -14.07 3.11 1.69
C VAL A 223 -12.76 3.83 1.36
N ALA A 224 -12.49 5.02 1.91
CA ALA A 224 -11.25 5.70 1.57
C ALA A 224 -10.03 5.00 2.18
N GLY A 225 -10.17 4.44 3.38
CA GLY A 225 -9.10 3.64 4.00
C GLY A 225 -8.80 2.32 3.26
N GLU A 226 -9.83 1.63 2.75
CA GLU A 226 -9.68 0.32 2.09
C GLU A 226 -9.35 0.46 0.59
N GLU A 227 -10.01 1.39 -0.11
CA GLU A 227 -10.04 1.39 -1.58
C GLU A 227 -9.43 2.63 -2.24
N MET A 228 -9.17 3.69 -1.47
CA MET A 228 -8.52 4.92 -1.95
C MET A 228 -7.15 5.15 -1.32
N ASP A 229 -6.67 4.27 -0.44
CA ASP A 229 -5.40 4.42 0.28
C ASP A 229 -5.28 5.78 1.02
N ARG A 230 -6.42 6.30 1.52
CA ARG A 230 -6.50 7.53 2.31
C ARG A 230 -6.81 7.18 3.76
N TYR A 231 -5.81 7.34 4.62
CA TYR A 231 -5.90 6.97 6.05
C TYR A 231 -6.08 8.18 6.97
N ASP A 232 -5.88 9.40 6.45
CA ASP A 232 -6.07 10.65 7.17
C ASP A 232 -7.50 11.16 7.06
N GLY A 233 -8.04 11.65 8.18
CA GLY A 233 -9.32 12.35 8.26
C GLY A 233 -9.19 13.80 8.74
N PHE A 234 -7.98 14.34 8.85
CA PHE A 234 -7.75 15.77 9.10
C PHE A 234 -6.35 16.20 8.65
N TRP A 235 -6.21 17.48 8.35
CA TRP A 235 -5.01 18.06 7.76
C TRP A 235 -4.75 19.47 8.30
N TRP A 236 -3.58 19.66 8.89
CA TRP A 236 -3.07 20.99 9.22
C TRP A 236 -2.74 21.79 7.98
N ALA A 237 -3.10 23.06 7.99
CA ALA A 237 -2.58 24.02 7.04
C ALA A 237 -1.10 24.35 7.34
N PRO A 238 -0.30 24.73 6.32
CA PRO A 238 1.11 25.10 6.48
C PRO A 238 1.36 26.36 7.35
N ASP A 239 0.30 27.06 7.74
CA ASP A 239 0.33 28.23 8.63
C ASP A 239 0.10 27.87 10.10
N SER A 240 -0.19 26.61 10.42
CA SER A 240 -0.53 26.12 11.77
C SER A 240 -1.79 26.74 12.39
N GLN A 241 -2.59 27.48 11.62
CA GLN A 241 -3.79 28.16 12.11
C GLN A 241 -5.07 27.54 11.55
N HIS A 242 -5.02 27.00 10.33
CA HIS A 242 -6.17 26.37 9.71
C HIS A 242 -6.10 24.84 9.80
N VAL A 243 -7.27 24.23 9.95
CA VAL A 243 -7.44 22.77 9.96
C VAL A 243 -8.63 22.44 9.07
N LEU A 244 -8.43 21.53 8.12
CA LEU A 244 -9.51 20.88 7.41
C LEU A 244 -9.69 19.48 7.99
N PHE A 245 -10.91 19.06 8.31
CA PHE A 245 -11.17 17.73 8.85
C PHE A 245 -12.45 17.12 8.31
N GLU A 246 -12.47 15.79 8.31
CA GLU A 246 -13.60 14.96 7.95
C GLU A 246 -14.45 14.63 9.17
N SER A 247 -15.76 14.61 8.97
CA SER A 247 -16.68 13.85 9.81
C SER A 247 -17.61 13.05 8.91
N PHE A 248 -18.09 11.90 9.39
CA PHE A 248 -18.97 11.05 8.59
C PHE A 248 -19.98 10.31 9.45
N ASP A 249 -21.15 10.01 8.87
CA ASP A 249 -22.21 9.21 9.47
C ASP A 249 -22.39 7.88 8.73
N THR A 250 -22.28 6.76 9.45
CA THR A 250 -22.43 5.40 8.93
C THR A 250 -23.84 4.82 9.11
N ALA A 251 -24.83 5.60 9.56
CA ALA A 251 -26.17 5.11 9.89
C ALA A 251 -26.86 4.37 8.72
N ASP A 252 -26.66 4.85 7.49
CA ASP A 252 -27.26 4.30 6.28
C ASP A 252 -26.52 3.06 5.72
N GLU A 253 -25.31 2.78 6.22
CA GLU A 253 -24.58 1.58 5.85
C GLU A 253 -25.22 0.33 6.50
N PRO A 254 -25.33 -0.78 5.76
CA PRO A 254 -25.84 -2.01 6.33
C PRO A 254 -24.88 -2.55 7.39
N THR A 255 -25.46 -3.10 8.47
CA THR A 255 -24.68 -3.80 9.50
C THR A 255 -24.51 -5.27 9.13
N TRP A 256 -23.27 -5.74 9.18
CA TRP A 256 -22.94 -7.16 9.19
C TRP A 256 -22.43 -7.58 10.56
N TYR A 257 -22.55 -8.88 10.83
CA TYR A 257 -22.14 -9.46 12.10
C TYR A 257 -21.03 -10.47 11.86
N ILE A 258 -19.86 -10.20 12.45
CA ILE A 258 -18.73 -11.13 12.48
C ILE A 258 -18.80 -11.90 13.79
N SER A 259 -18.77 -13.22 13.73
CA SER A 259 -18.80 -14.10 14.89
C SER A 259 -17.85 -15.25 14.66
N ASP A 260 -17.13 -15.68 15.71
CA ASP A 260 -16.36 -16.93 15.69
C ASP A 260 -17.19 -18.07 16.31
N PRO A 261 -17.70 -19.03 15.52
CA PRO A 261 -18.49 -20.14 16.04
C PRO A 261 -17.69 -21.11 16.92
N ALA A 262 -16.35 -21.04 16.90
CA ALA A 262 -15.51 -21.81 17.82
C ALA A 262 -15.54 -21.24 19.24
N ASP A 263 -15.90 -19.96 19.39
CA ASP A 263 -16.06 -19.27 20.67
C ASP A 263 -17.51 -18.75 20.84
N PRO A 264 -18.52 -19.64 20.95
CA PRO A 264 -19.94 -19.26 20.91
C PRO A 264 -20.41 -18.40 22.09
N GLU A 265 -19.61 -18.29 23.14
CA GLU A 265 -19.85 -17.40 24.29
C GLU A 265 -19.48 -15.93 23.98
N LYS A 266 -18.65 -15.69 22.97
CA LYS A 266 -18.32 -14.35 22.50
C LYS A 266 -19.48 -13.83 21.62
N PRO A 267 -20.06 -12.66 21.92
CA PRO A 267 -21.11 -12.08 21.09
C PRO A 267 -20.56 -11.74 19.70
N ALA A 268 -21.44 -11.77 18.70
CA ALA A 268 -21.08 -11.29 17.37
C ALA A 268 -20.78 -9.78 17.41
N ALA A 269 -19.74 -9.36 16.68
CA ALA A 269 -19.38 -7.96 16.51
C ALA A 269 -20.10 -7.40 15.28
N GLY A 270 -20.99 -6.44 15.50
CA GLY A 270 -21.64 -5.66 14.44
C GLY A 270 -20.65 -4.68 13.83
N ARG A 271 -20.61 -4.58 12.49
CA ARG A 271 -19.83 -3.59 11.75
C ARG A 271 -20.67 -3.02 10.62
N ARG A 272 -20.62 -1.71 10.45
CA ARG A 272 -21.16 -1.01 9.28
C ARG A 272 -20.22 -1.27 8.10
N TYR A 273 -20.79 -1.65 6.97
CA TYR A 273 -20.01 -2.00 5.79
C TYR A 273 -20.77 -1.59 4.52
N PRO A 274 -20.24 -0.68 3.69
CA PRO A 274 -20.91 -0.20 2.51
C PRO A 274 -20.78 -1.21 1.37
N ARG A 275 -21.60 -2.27 1.39
CA ARG A 275 -21.61 -3.23 0.28
C ARG A 275 -22.16 -2.61 -1.00
N ALA A 276 -21.70 -3.09 -2.14
CA ALA A 276 -22.13 -2.66 -3.45
C ALA A 276 -23.67 -2.61 -3.57
N LEU A 277 -24.16 -1.62 -4.31
CA LEU A 277 -25.58 -1.34 -4.53
C LEU A 277 -26.35 -0.89 -3.26
N THR A 278 -25.64 -0.51 -2.19
CA THR A 278 -26.22 0.12 -0.98
C THR A 278 -25.70 1.55 -0.79
N ARG A 279 -25.99 2.21 0.33
CA ARG A 279 -25.53 3.58 0.61
C ARG A 279 -24.14 3.54 1.27
N ASN A 280 -23.28 4.50 0.95
CA ASN A 280 -22.06 4.75 1.71
C ASN A 280 -22.36 5.58 2.96
N ALA A 281 -21.35 5.75 3.81
CA ALA A 281 -21.34 6.80 4.83
C ALA A 281 -21.58 8.19 4.21
N ASP A 282 -22.33 9.04 4.90
CA ASP A 282 -22.48 10.45 4.53
C ASP A 282 -21.26 11.22 5.05
N VAL A 283 -20.38 11.64 4.13
CA VAL A 283 -19.10 12.31 4.44
C VAL A 283 -19.24 13.84 4.38
N TYR A 284 -18.62 14.53 5.33
CA TYR A 284 -18.59 15.99 5.46
C TYR A 284 -17.14 16.45 5.67
N LEU A 285 -16.80 17.61 5.12
CA LEU A 285 -15.56 18.31 5.44
C LEU A 285 -15.89 19.65 6.10
N THR A 286 -15.16 19.98 7.15
CA THR A 286 -15.28 21.24 7.88
C THR A 286 -13.90 21.87 7.99
N VAL A 287 -13.83 23.19 7.79
CA VAL A 287 -12.64 23.98 8.02
C VAL A 287 -12.81 24.87 9.25
N ILE A 288 -11.77 24.90 10.09
CA ILE A 288 -11.70 25.78 11.25
C ILE A 288 -10.44 26.65 11.23
N THR A 289 -10.56 27.85 11.78
CA THR A 289 -9.45 28.76 12.08
C THR A 289 -9.25 28.80 13.60
N LEU A 290 -8.09 28.33 14.05
CA LEU A 290 -7.68 28.34 15.45
C LEU A 290 -7.03 29.68 15.81
N ALA A 291 -7.35 30.19 17.00
CA ALA A 291 -6.64 31.31 17.60
C ALA A 291 -5.79 30.82 18.76
N PHE A 292 -4.63 31.46 18.93
CA PHE A 292 -3.69 31.22 20.02
C PHE A 292 -3.41 32.53 20.74
N ASP A 293 -3.20 32.46 22.05
CA ASP A 293 -2.84 33.63 22.87
C ASP A 293 -1.34 33.97 22.79
N GLU A 294 -0.89 34.94 23.59
CA GLU A 294 0.52 35.39 23.60
C GLU A 294 1.53 34.33 24.08
N ASN A 295 1.07 33.22 24.65
CA ASN A 295 1.89 32.10 25.11
C ASN A 295 1.69 30.87 24.22
N ASP A 296 1.22 31.05 22.99
CA ASP A 296 0.90 29.99 22.04
C ASP A 296 -0.05 28.95 22.67
N ARG A 297 -1.04 29.41 23.44
CA ARG A 297 -2.10 28.54 23.96
C ARG A 297 -3.36 28.72 23.17
N TYR A 298 -3.99 27.61 22.81
CA TYR A 298 -5.30 27.64 22.16
C TYR A 298 -6.30 28.54 22.92
N ALA A 299 -6.85 29.51 22.19
CA ALA A 299 -7.73 30.56 22.69
C ALA A 299 -9.15 30.48 22.10
N GLY A 300 -9.42 29.50 21.23
CA GLY A 300 -10.72 29.26 20.63
C GLY A 300 -10.70 29.16 19.12
N ILE A 301 -11.84 28.77 18.54
CA ILE A 301 -12.09 28.82 17.10
C ILE A 301 -12.61 30.21 16.74
N THR A 302 -12.00 30.87 15.76
CA THR A 302 -12.40 32.19 15.25
C THR A 302 -13.12 32.13 13.90
N GLY A 303 -13.00 31.00 13.19
CA GLY A 303 -13.71 30.70 11.96
C GLY A 303 -14.10 29.23 11.93
N ASN A 304 -15.33 28.93 11.53
CA ASN A 304 -15.83 27.57 11.37
C ASN A 304 -16.83 27.56 10.21
N ALA A 305 -16.60 26.71 9.23
CA ALA A 305 -17.53 26.51 8.13
C ALA A 305 -17.43 25.10 7.54
N ASP A 306 -18.58 24.56 7.14
CA ASP A 306 -18.62 23.37 6.30
C ASP A 306 -18.11 23.73 4.89
N VAL A 307 -17.39 22.81 4.27
CA VAL A 307 -16.96 22.94 2.88
C VAL A 307 -18.16 22.71 1.96
N ASP A 308 -18.43 23.68 1.09
CA ASP A 308 -19.60 23.68 0.22
C ASP A 308 -19.32 22.94 -1.11
N TRP A 309 -19.61 21.64 -1.19
CA TRP A 309 -19.57 20.89 -2.46
C TRP A 309 -20.83 20.03 -2.68
N ASP A 310 -21.05 19.65 -3.93
CA ASP A 310 -22.17 18.78 -4.33
C ASP A 310 -21.91 17.33 -3.90
N ARG A 311 -22.20 17.04 -2.62
CA ARG A 311 -22.08 15.69 -2.01
C ARG A 311 -23.02 14.66 -2.62
N GLU A 312 -24.14 15.09 -3.20
CA GLU A 312 -25.08 14.17 -3.85
C GLU A 312 -24.51 13.67 -5.18
N ALA A 313 -23.84 14.53 -5.94
CA ALA A 313 -23.17 14.14 -7.19
C ALA A 313 -21.79 13.50 -6.95
N TYR A 314 -21.05 13.96 -5.94
CA TYR A 314 -19.69 13.54 -5.61
C TYR A 314 -19.61 12.99 -4.18
N GLU A 315 -19.89 11.68 -4.07
CA GLU A 315 -20.03 10.94 -2.81
C GLU A 315 -18.69 10.70 -2.10
N TYR A 316 -17.57 10.74 -2.82
CA TYR A 316 -16.26 10.36 -2.29
C TYR A 316 -15.31 11.55 -2.17
N VAL A 317 -14.63 11.67 -1.03
CA VAL A 317 -13.45 12.54 -0.86
C VAL A 317 -12.20 11.68 -1.05
N ALA A 318 -11.55 11.84 -2.20
CA ALA A 318 -10.41 11.00 -2.59
C ALA A 318 -9.07 11.53 -2.06
N ALA A 319 -8.88 12.85 -2.03
CA ALA A 319 -7.64 13.44 -1.56
C ALA A 319 -7.84 14.87 -1.04
N VAL A 320 -7.01 15.25 -0.07
CA VAL A 320 -6.82 16.62 0.41
C VAL A 320 -5.34 16.95 0.32
N SER A 321 -5.00 18.12 -0.23
CA SER A 321 -3.61 18.57 -0.27
C SER A 321 -3.49 20.03 0.16
N TRP A 322 -2.38 20.32 0.84
CA TRP A 322 -2.02 21.66 1.28
C TRP A 322 -0.72 22.08 0.64
N ARG A 323 -0.61 23.38 0.33
CA ARG A 323 0.63 24.02 -0.12
C ARG A 323 0.79 25.35 0.58
N ARG A 324 2.01 25.63 1.07
CA ARG A 324 2.31 26.91 1.74
C ARG A 324 2.03 28.06 0.77
N GLY A 325 1.21 29.02 1.20
CA GLY A 325 0.80 30.17 0.39
C GLY A 325 -0.50 29.98 -0.39
N HIS A 326 -1.15 28.82 -0.28
CA HIS A 326 -2.38 28.50 -1.00
C HIS A 326 -3.50 28.01 -0.09
N ASP A 327 -4.72 28.20 -0.56
CA ASP A 327 -5.89 27.47 -0.09
C ASP A 327 -5.74 25.95 -0.38
N PRO A 328 -6.35 25.07 0.43
CA PRO A 328 -6.28 23.63 0.23
C PRO A 328 -7.05 23.18 -1.01
N LEU A 329 -6.55 22.11 -1.62
CA LEU A 329 -7.22 21.42 -2.71
C LEU A 329 -7.92 20.16 -2.18
N VAL A 330 -9.14 19.92 -2.65
CA VAL A 330 -9.93 18.71 -2.37
C VAL A 330 -10.29 18.04 -3.69
N LEU A 331 -9.99 16.75 -3.82
CA LEU A 331 -10.43 15.92 -4.94
C LEU A 331 -11.67 15.13 -4.52
N VAL A 332 -12.79 15.35 -5.21
CA VAL A 332 -14.04 14.60 -4.97
C VAL A 332 -14.41 13.76 -6.19
N GLN A 333 -14.92 12.55 -5.97
CA GLN A 333 -15.31 11.58 -7.01
C GLN A 333 -16.79 11.22 -6.93
N ASN A 334 -17.43 11.07 -8.09
CA ASN A 334 -18.80 10.55 -8.13
C ASN A 334 -18.84 9.06 -7.79
N ARG A 335 -20.02 8.56 -7.43
CA ARG A 335 -20.23 7.15 -7.05
C ARG A 335 -19.68 6.13 -8.05
N ARG A 336 -19.89 6.40 -9.34
CA ARG A 336 -19.40 5.56 -10.45
C ARG A 336 -17.91 5.71 -10.73
N GLN A 337 -17.26 6.68 -10.08
CA GLN A 337 -15.86 7.07 -10.26
C GLN A 337 -15.51 7.39 -11.72
N THR A 338 -16.49 7.88 -12.47
CA THR A 338 -16.40 8.27 -13.88
C THR A 338 -16.24 9.78 -14.04
N ARG A 339 -16.42 10.53 -12.95
CA ARG A 339 -16.26 11.98 -12.88
C ARG A 339 -15.63 12.36 -11.54
N ASP A 340 -14.78 13.36 -11.56
CA ASP A 340 -14.25 14.01 -10.38
C ASP A 340 -14.19 15.52 -10.55
N GLN A 341 -13.94 16.22 -9.45
CA GLN A 341 -13.67 17.64 -9.41
C GLN A 341 -12.47 17.91 -8.51
N VAL A 342 -11.60 18.81 -8.97
CA VAL A 342 -10.57 19.43 -8.14
C VAL A 342 -11.12 20.75 -7.64
N LEU A 343 -11.32 20.85 -6.34
CA LEU A 343 -11.88 22.01 -5.66
C LEU A 343 -10.77 22.74 -4.91
N GLU A 344 -10.76 24.06 -4.99
CA GLU A 344 -10.07 24.93 -4.03
C GLU A 344 -11.06 25.35 -2.95
N VAL A 345 -10.67 25.26 -1.67
CA VAL A 345 -11.53 25.63 -0.54
C VAL A 345 -11.00 26.89 0.13
N ALA A 346 -11.77 27.96 0.17
CA ALA A 346 -11.31 29.22 0.73
C ALA A 346 -11.00 29.12 2.24
N VAL A 347 -9.75 29.40 2.64
CA VAL A 347 -9.32 29.52 4.04
C VAL A 347 -8.62 30.84 4.34
N ALA A 348 -7.92 31.43 3.36
CA ALA A 348 -7.21 32.69 3.50
C ALA A 348 -7.48 33.66 2.34
N ALA A 349 -8.43 34.58 2.56
CA ALA A 349 -8.60 35.90 1.93
C ALA A 349 -8.85 36.04 0.40
N ASP A 350 -10.02 36.59 0.04
CA ASP A 350 -10.23 37.78 -0.84
C ASP A 350 -11.74 37.96 -1.13
N GLY A 351 -12.52 38.15 -0.07
CA GLY A 351 -13.97 38.36 -0.16
C GLY A 351 -14.84 37.10 -0.31
N ALA A 352 -14.24 35.92 -0.47
CA ALA A 352 -14.93 34.63 -0.34
C ALA A 352 -15.20 34.27 1.13
N ALA A 353 -16.30 33.55 1.39
CA ALA A 353 -16.59 33.03 2.72
C ALA A 353 -15.72 31.80 3.00
N LEU A 354 -15.30 31.63 4.27
CA LEU A 354 -14.62 30.42 4.73
C LEU A 354 -15.41 29.17 4.31
N GLY A 355 -14.74 28.15 3.77
CA GLY A 355 -15.36 26.90 3.33
C GLY A 355 -16.05 26.97 1.94
N ALA A 356 -16.16 28.16 1.33
CA ALA A 356 -16.65 28.26 -0.04
C ALA A 356 -15.68 27.57 -1.01
N THR A 357 -16.21 26.85 -1.99
CA THR A 357 -15.41 26.12 -2.97
C THR A 357 -15.38 26.81 -4.33
N ARG A 358 -14.28 26.58 -5.06
CA ARG A 358 -14.13 26.92 -6.47
C ARG A 358 -13.67 25.68 -7.22
N VAL A 359 -14.44 25.24 -8.20
CA VAL A 359 -14.03 24.16 -9.11
C VAL A 359 -12.88 24.67 -10.00
N LEU A 360 -11.73 24.02 -9.93
CA LEU A 360 -10.55 24.32 -10.74
C LEU A 360 -10.52 23.47 -12.02
N GLU A 361 -10.73 22.17 -11.87
CA GLU A 361 -10.79 21.21 -12.97
C GLU A 361 -11.92 20.20 -12.73
N GLU A 362 -12.47 19.68 -13.83
CA GLU A 362 -13.40 18.56 -13.84
C GLU A 362 -12.86 17.52 -14.83
N HIS A 363 -12.81 16.26 -14.43
CA HIS A 363 -12.44 15.18 -15.35
C HIS A 363 -13.59 14.20 -15.56
N ALA A 364 -13.51 13.46 -16.66
CA ALA A 364 -14.49 12.45 -17.01
C ALA A 364 -13.84 11.28 -17.75
N ASN A 365 -14.30 10.07 -17.46
CA ASN A 365 -13.95 8.85 -18.17
C ASN A 365 -15.21 7.99 -18.36
N GLU A 366 -15.29 7.25 -19.47
CA GLU A 366 -16.47 6.40 -19.76
C GLU A 366 -16.61 5.20 -18.82
N GLN A 367 -15.53 4.78 -18.16
CA GLN A 367 -15.48 3.58 -17.33
C GLN A 367 -15.16 3.92 -15.87
N TRP A 368 -13.96 4.45 -15.60
CA TRP A 368 -13.56 4.97 -14.29
C TRP A 368 -12.34 5.88 -14.40
N ILE A 369 -12.03 6.64 -13.34
CA ILE A 369 -10.87 7.49 -13.20
C ILE A 369 -9.95 6.88 -12.13
N ASP A 370 -8.68 6.63 -12.49
CA ASP A 370 -7.69 6.10 -11.55
C ASP A 370 -7.12 7.24 -10.69
N LEU A 371 -7.08 7.02 -9.38
CA LEU A 371 -6.44 7.94 -8.45
C LEU A 371 -4.92 7.85 -8.55
N VAL A 372 -4.24 9.01 -8.53
CA VAL A 372 -2.77 9.10 -8.46
C VAL A 372 -2.41 9.88 -7.21
N HIS A 373 -1.91 9.18 -6.19
CA HIS A 373 -1.50 9.80 -4.93
C HIS A 373 -0.48 10.92 -5.12
N GLY A 374 -0.58 11.96 -4.30
CA GLY A 374 0.20 13.19 -4.44
C GLY A 374 -0.37 14.17 -5.46
N THR A 375 -1.55 13.87 -6.04
CA THR A 375 -2.35 14.81 -6.83
C THR A 375 -3.77 14.91 -6.25
N PRO A 376 -4.46 16.05 -6.42
CA PRO A 376 -3.98 17.29 -7.02
C PRO A 376 -2.93 17.98 -6.13
N ALA A 377 -2.11 18.86 -6.70
CA ALA A 377 -1.12 19.63 -5.96
C ALA A 377 -0.80 20.95 -6.65
N TYR A 378 -0.53 22.00 -5.86
CA TYR A 378 0.06 23.24 -6.37
C TYR A 378 1.58 23.15 -6.44
N THR A 379 2.16 23.70 -7.52
CA THR A 379 3.56 24.10 -7.54
C THR A 379 3.77 25.32 -6.63
N PRO A 380 4.99 25.57 -6.14
CA PRO A 380 5.30 26.83 -5.45
C PRO A 380 5.00 28.11 -6.26
N ASP A 381 4.96 28.05 -7.60
CA ASP A 381 4.63 29.15 -8.51
C ASP A 381 3.19 29.15 -9.06
N ASP A 382 2.24 28.63 -8.28
CA ASP A 382 0.79 28.71 -8.51
C ASP A 382 0.22 27.92 -9.70
N ARG A 383 0.93 26.92 -10.22
CA ARG A 383 0.41 26.02 -11.26
C ARG A 383 -0.24 24.79 -10.64
N LEU A 384 -1.34 24.34 -11.24
CA LEU A 384 -2.08 23.18 -10.77
C LEU A 384 -1.59 21.90 -11.46
N VAL A 385 -1.13 20.93 -10.66
CA VAL A 385 -0.76 19.59 -11.12
C VAL A 385 -1.89 18.61 -10.79
N CYS A 386 -2.45 17.97 -11.83
CA CYS A 386 -3.49 16.95 -11.71
C CYS A 386 -3.09 15.66 -12.43
N SER A 387 -3.77 14.56 -12.11
CA SER A 387 -3.67 13.31 -12.84
C SER A 387 -4.55 13.34 -14.10
N LEU A 388 -4.20 12.54 -15.09
CA LEU A 388 -4.97 12.34 -16.30
C LEU A 388 -4.87 10.89 -16.77
N ASN A 389 -6.01 10.19 -16.85
CA ASN A 389 -6.08 8.92 -17.57
C ASN A 389 -6.20 9.19 -19.07
N ASP A 390 -5.06 9.36 -19.74
CA ASP A 390 -5.01 9.72 -21.15
C ASP A 390 -5.27 8.47 -22.01
N MET A 391 -6.55 8.24 -22.32
CA MET A 391 -7.00 7.12 -23.15
C MET A 391 -6.47 7.18 -24.59
N ALA A 392 -6.09 8.37 -25.09
CA ALA A 392 -5.59 8.53 -26.45
C ALA A 392 -4.14 8.05 -26.58
N THR A 393 -3.36 8.16 -25.51
CA THR A 393 -1.98 7.67 -25.45
C THR A 393 -1.82 6.41 -24.61
N ASP A 394 -2.92 5.86 -24.10
CA ASP A 394 -2.95 4.70 -23.20
C ASP A 394 -1.96 4.85 -22.04
N THR A 395 -1.97 6.01 -21.38
CA THR A 395 -1.01 6.34 -20.31
C THR A 395 -1.68 7.11 -19.17
N ASN A 396 -1.36 6.74 -17.93
CA ASN A 396 -1.63 7.59 -16.75
C ASN A 396 -0.60 8.71 -16.68
N ARG A 397 -1.01 9.93 -16.99
CA ARG A 397 -0.16 11.12 -17.14
C ARG A 397 -0.45 12.14 -16.05
N LEU A 398 0.40 13.16 -15.97
CA LEU A 398 0.14 14.36 -15.19
C LEU A 398 -0.08 15.55 -16.12
N THR A 399 -0.94 16.46 -15.68
CA THR A 399 -1.17 17.76 -16.30
C THR A 399 -0.53 18.87 -15.47
N VAL A 400 -0.23 19.98 -16.14
CA VAL A 400 -0.05 21.30 -15.52
C VAL A 400 -1.07 22.22 -16.16
N ASP A 401 -1.95 22.82 -15.35
CA ASP A 401 -3.04 23.68 -15.77
C ASP A 401 -3.87 23.06 -16.92
N GLY A 402 -4.30 21.81 -16.71
CA GLY A 402 -5.05 21.01 -17.68
C GLY A 402 -4.26 20.53 -18.92
N ARG A 403 -2.96 20.82 -19.02
CA ARG A 403 -2.13 20.41 -20.17
C ARG A 403 -1.19 19.26 -19.82
N PRO A 404 -1.26 18.10 -20.50
CA PRO A 404 -0.43 16.96 -20.16
C PRO A 404 1.03 17.21 -20.55
N PHE A 405 1.95 17.02 -19.60
CA PHE A 405 3.39 17.27 -19.81
C PHE A 405 4.23 15.99 -19.73
N THR A 406 3.85 15.01 -18.91
CA THR A 406 4.60 13.75 -18.79
C THR A 406 4.50 12.94 -20.09
N PRO A 407 5.56 12.26 -20.56
CA PRO A 407 5.53 11.60 -21.86
C PRO A 407 4.61 10.36 -21.90
N ALA A 408 4.06 10.07 -23.09
CA ALA A 408 3.31 8.85 -23.33
C ALA A 408 4.16 7.59 -23.07
N GLY A 409 3.54 6.54 -22.55
CA GLY A 409 4.19 5.28 -22.16
C GLY A 409 4.89 5.33 -20.81
N TRP A 410 4.86 6.45 -20.09
CA TRP A 410 5.37 6.56 -18.72
C TRP A 410 4.20 6.67 -17.75
N ASN A 411 3.68 5.52 -17.32
CA ASN A 411 2.54 5.46 -16.42
C ASN A 411 2.96 5.96 -15.03
N VAL A 412 2.48 7.13 -14.65
CA VAL A 412 2.67 7.70 -13.31
C VAL A 412 1.80 6.92 -12.33
N ARG A 413 2.42 6.43 -11.26
CA ARG A 413 1.77 5.64 -10.20
C ARG A 413 1.58 6.44 -8.93
N THR A 414 2.54 7.29 -8.60
CA THR A 414 2.54 8.12 -7.39
C THR A 414 3.38 9.36 -7.64
N VAL A 415 2.89 10.52 -7.22
CA VAL A 415 3.67 11.76 -7.11
C VAL A 415 4.26 11.83 -5.70
N LEU A 416 5.58 11.95 -5.63
CA LEU A 416 6.35 11.97 -4.38
C LEU A 416 6.71 13.40 -3.95
N ALA A 417 6.92 14.31 -4.91
CA ALA A 417 7.16 15.73 -4.65
C ALA A 417 6.87 16.57 -5.90
N VAL A 418 6.40 17.79 -5.70
CA VAL A 418 6.15 18.80 -6.75
C VAL A 418 6.99 20.04 -6.47
N THR A 419 7.71 20.52 -7.47
CA THR A 419 8.49 21.77 -7.44
C THR A 419 8.15 22.67 -8.62
N ASP A 420 8.79 23.84 -8.72
CA ASP A 420 8.63 24.74 -9.87
C ASP A 420 9.29 24.20 -11.15
N GLU A 421 10.19 23.24 -11.03
CA GLU A 421 10.96 22.73 -12.17
C GLU A 421 10.52 21.33 -12.59
N ASP A 422 10.14 20.51 -11.62
CA ASP A 422 9.90 19.08 -11.83
C ASP A 422 8.86 18.47 -10.89
N VAL A 423 8.42 17.27 -11.27
CA VAL A 423 7.68 16.34 -10.41
C VAL A 423 8.53 15.09 -10.20
N LEU A 424 8.79 14.74 -8.94
CA LEU A 424 9.38 13.45 -8.56
C LEU A 424 8.25 12.42 -8.46
N ALA A 425 8.37 11.31 -9.17
CA ALA A 425 7.30 10.32 -9.25
C ALA A 425 7.81 8.87 -9.27
N VAL A 426 6.96 7.97 -8.78
CA VAL A 426 7.07 6.53 -9.06
C VAL A 426 6.35 6.23 -10.37
N VAL A 427 7.02 5.53 -11.27
CA VAL A 427 6.51 5.23 -12.62
C VAL A 427 6.73 3.79 -13.04
N GLN A 428 5.89 3.35 -13.98
CA GLN A 428 6.06 2.13 -14.75
C GLN A 428 6.10 2.48 -16.23
N ARG A 429 7.09 1.97 -16.95
CA ARG A 429 7.26 2.25 -18.38
C ARG A 429 6.58 1.18 -19.23
N ALA A 430 5.87 1.58 -20.29
CA ALA A 430 5.38 0.73 -21.36
C ALA A 430 6.35 0.82 -22.56
N PRO A 431 7.27 -0.16 -22.74
CA PRO A 431 8.32 -0.08 -23.77
C PRO A 431 7.79 0.00 -25.20
N GLU A 432 6.55 -0.45 -25.43
CA GLU A 432 5.89 -0.44 -26.73
C GLU A 432 5.46 0.97 -27.16
N ILE A 433 5.28 1.88 -26.19
CA ILE A 433 4.90 3.28 -26.41
C ILE A 433 6.13 4.18 -26.21
N ALA A 434 6.84 4.01 -25.10
CA ALA A 434 8.06 4.74 -24.77
C ALA A 434 9.30 3.96 -25.20
N THR A 435 9.62 3.92 -26.50
CA THR A 435 10.74 3.11 -27.02
C THR A 435 12.11 3.62 -26.59
N GLU A 436 12.24 4.93 -26.37
CA GLU A 436 13.49 5.55 -25.90
C GLU A 436 13.69 5.31 -24.41
N VAL A 437 14.94 5.03 -24.01
CA VAL A 437 15.33 4.82 -22.62
C VAL A 437 16.36 5.86 -22.19
N PRO A 438 16.24 6.42 -20.98
CA PRO A 438 17.28 7.29 -20.43
C PRO A 438 18.64 6.61 -20.43
N ARG A 439 19.70 7.40 -20.63
CA ARG A 439 21.09 6.88 -20.68
C ARG A 439 21.49 6.13 -19.41
N ALA A 440 20.99 6.55 -18.24
CA ALA A 440 21.25 5.88 -16.97
C ALA A 440 20.75 4.43 -16.92
N TRP A 441 19.79 4.07 -17.79
CA TRP A 441 19.26 2.70 -17.92
C TRP A 441 19.88 1.94 -19.11
N ALA A 442 20.88 2.52 -19.78
CA ALA A 442 21.58 1.84 -20.86
C ALA A 442 22.32 0.61 -20.29
N GLY A 443 22.01 -0.59 -20.79
CA GLY A 443 22.64 -1.84 -20.36
C GLY A 443 21.88 -2.62 -19.28
N SER A 444 20.84 -2.06 -18.65
CA SER A 444 19.99 -2.77 -17.66
C SER A 444 18.87 -3.62 -18.29
N GLY A 445 18.92 -3.86 -19.60
CA GLY A 445 17.87 -4.60 -20.33
C GLY A 445 16.61 -3.76 -20.63
N ALA A 446 16.59 -2.48 -20.27
CA ALA A 446 15.46 -1.55 -20.45
C ALA A 446 14.93 -1.47 -21.90
N ALA A 447 15.79 -1.72 -22.88
CA ALA A 447 15.47 -1.62 -24.30
C ALA A 447 15.05 -2.96 -24.95
N SER A 448 14.98 -4.07 -24.21
CA SER A 448 14.75 -5.40 -24.79
C SER A 448 13.54 -6.11 -24.20
N ASP A 449 12.73 -6.70 -25.07
CA ASP A 449 11.69 -7.70 -24.74
C ASP A 449 12.27 -9.07 -24.31
N ALA A 450 13.58 -9.14 -24.09
CA ALA A 450 14.27 -10.39 -23.82
C ALA A 450 13.96 -10.92 -22.41
N GLU A 451 14.04 -12.24 -22.27
CA GLU A 451 13.89 -12.94 -21.00
C GLU A 451 14.96 -12.46 -20.01
N SER A 452 14.56 -12.14 -18.78
CA SER A 452 15.44 -11.53 -17.78
C SER A 452 15.36 -12.27 -16.46
N LEU A 453 16.48 -12.28 -15.72
CA LEU A 453 16.53 -12.76 -14.34
C LEU A 453 16.16 -11.65 -13.34
N PHE A 454 16.37 -10.39 -13.73
CA PHE A 454 16.21 -9.23 -12.85
C PHE A 454 15.06 -8.31 -13.25
N GLY A 455 14.30 -8.66 -14.29
CA GLY A 455 13.31 -7.79 -14.91
C GLY A 455 13.94 -6.75 -15.83
N GLY A 456 13.20 -5.69 -16.12
CA GLY A 456 13.66 -4.51 -16.87
C GLY A 456 12.87 -3.28 -16.41
N HIS A 457 13.30 -2.08 -16.82
CA HIS A 457 12.56 -0.83 -16.60
C HIS A 457 11.33 -0.77 -17.52
N ASP A 458 10.34 -1.59 -17.17
CA ASP A 458 9.05 -1.72 -17.82
C ASP A 458 7.93 -1.87 -16.77
N ALA A 459 6.77 -2.39 -17.16
CA ALA A 459 5.63 -2.57 -16.27
C ALA A 459 5.95 -3.37 -14.99
N ARG A 460 7.04 -4.14 -14.92
CA ARG A 460 7.43 -4.90 -13.73
C ARG A 460 8.21 -4.07 -12.70
N SER A 461 8.62 -2.85 -13.05
CA SER A 461 9.50 -2.00 -12.25
C SER A 461 8.78 -0.71 -11.85
N PHE A 462 8.76 -0.43 -10.55
CA PHE A 462 8.30 0.83 -9.97
C PHE A 462 9.52 1.71 -9.76
N ASP A 463 9.87 2.45 -10.80
CA ASP A 463 11.06 3.29 -10.86
C ASP A 463 10.78 4.69 -10.30
N VAL A 464 11.77 5.30 -9.66
CA VAL A 464 11.70 6.71 -9.27
C VAL A 464 12.38 7.55 -10.34
N VAL A 465 11.66 8.55 -10.85
CA VAL A 465 12.16 9.50 -11.85
C VAL A 465 11.77 10.93 -11.47
N SER A 466 12.58 11.90 -11.89
CA SER A 466 12.20 13.30 -11.95
C SER A 466 11.69 13.60 -13.37
N MET A 467 10.54 14.26 -13.47
CA MET A 467 9.91 14.67 -14.72
C MET A 467 9.84 16.19 -14.80
N GLY A 468 10.58 16.77 -15.74
CA GLY A 468 10.52 18.20 -16.01
C GLY A 468 9.24 18.60 -16.73
N TYR A 469 8.76 19.82 -16.51
CA TYR A 469 7.57 20.34 -17.20
C TYR A 469 7.76 20.52 -18.72
N ASP A 470 9.00 20.40 -19.21
CA ASP A 470 9.35 20.32 -20.64
C ASP A 470 9.15 18.91 -21.24
N GLY A 471 8.75 17.93 -20.43
CA GLY A 471 8.55 16.53 -20.81
C GLY A 471 9.80 15.66 -20.68
N SER A 472 10.91 16.20 -20.16
CA SER A 472 12.12 15.43 -19.88
C SER A 472 11.90 14.43 -18.73
N VAL A 473 12.57 13.28 -18.81
CA VAL A 473 12.52 12.24 -17.76
C VAL A 473 13.95 11.86 -17.36
N ALA A 474 14.25 12.03 -16.09
CA ALA A 474 15.57 11.76 -15.52
C ALA A 474 15.47 10.71 -14.39
N PRO A 475 16.10 9.53 -14.54
CA PRO A 475 16.03 8.50 -13.51
C PRO A 475 16.78 8.84 -12.22
N ILE A 476 16.10 8.60 -11.10
CA ILE A 476 16.68 8.58 -9.76
C ILE A 476 17.15 7.17 -9.40
N THR A 477 16.36 6.16 -9.77
CA THR A 477 16.74 4.73 -9.63
C THR A 477 17.37 4.22 -10.93
N THR A 478 18.47 3.47 -10.80
CA THR A 478 19.22 2.92 -11.95
C THR A 478 19.00 1.44 -12.18
N GLU A 479 18.42 0.75 -11.20
CA GLU A 479 18.15 -0.69 -11.26
C GLU A 479 16.65 -0.95 -11.22
N PRO A 480 16.13 -1.90 -12.04
CA PRO A 480 14.72 -2.28 -11.95
C PRO A 480 14.39 -2.80 -10.56
N GLY A 481 13.23 -2.41 -10.04
CA GLY A 481 12.84 -2.78 -8.68
C GLY A 481 11.51 -2.20 -8.26
N GLN A 482 11.21 -2.31 -6.97
CA GLN A 482 10.13 -1.59 -6.32
C GLN A 482 10.73 -0.49 -5.46
N TRP A 483 10.69 0.75 -5.96
CA TRP A 483 11.36 1.89 -5.34
C TRP A 483 10.39 3.01 -4.98
N THR A 484 10.76 3.75 -3.95
CA THR A 484 10.15 5.02 -3.56
C THR A 484 11.23 5.99 -3.07
N ALA A 485 10.88 7.26 -2.92
CA ALA A 485 11.78 8.26 -2.39
C ALA A 485 11.06 9.33 -1.57
N SER A 486 11.80 9.94 -0.63
CA SER A 486 11.42 11.17 0.06
C SER A 486 12.46 12.24 -0.25
N ARG A 487 12.02 13.44 -0.65
CA ARG A 487 12.89 14.53 -1.12
C ARG A 487 12.74 15.75 -0.20
N GLY A 488 13.87 16.23 0.31
CA GLY A 488 14.02 17.55 0.91
C GLY A 488 14.75 18.51 -0.04
N ALA A 489 15.05 19.71 0.45
CA ALA A 489 15.71 20.74 -0.36
C ALA A 489 17.12 20.35 -0.81
N ARG A 490 17.89 19.70 0.08
CA ARG A 490 19.31 19.34 -0.10
C ARG A 490 19.60 17.85 0.03
N GLY A 491 18.64 17.05 0.47
CA GLY A 491 18.80 15.61 0.58
C GLY A 491 17.58 14.82 0.15
N MET A 492 17.81 13.53 -0.06
CA MET A 492 16.85 12.57 -0.58
C MET A 492 17.12 11.21 0.05
N VAL A 493 16.06 10.52 0.45
CA VAL A 493 16.13 9.10 0.79
C VAL A 493 15.49 8.30 -0.33
N VAL A 494 16.24 7.36 -0.91
CA VAL A 494 15.72 6.40 -1.88
C VAL A 494 15.67 5.04 -1.20
N SER A 495 14.52 4.36 -1.26
CA SER A 495 14.36 3.06 -0.63
C SER A 495 13.56 2.09 -1.48
N GLY A 496 13.82 0.80 -1.34
CA GLY A 496 13.15 -0.21 -2.15
C GLY A 496 13.78 -1.60 -2.09
N ARG A 497 13.30 -2.47 -2.98
CA ARG A 497 13.76 -3.86 -3.16
C ARG A 497 13.94 -4.14 -4.65
N ASP A 498 14.84 -5.07 -4.98
CA ASP A 498 15.03 -5.53 -6.35
C ASP A 498 15.20 -7.05 -6.42
N MET A 499 15.48 -7.58 -7.61
CA MET A 499 15.76 -9.01 -7.81
C MET A 499 17.20 -9.43 -7.45
N ARG A 500 18.09 -8.50 -7.10
CA ARG A 500 19.52 -8.79 -6.86
C ARG A 500 19.83 -9.02 -5.39
N SER A 501 19.02 -8.49 -4.48
CA SER A 501 19.20 -8.63 -3.03
C SER A 501 17.92 -9.13 -2.37
N ALA A 502 18.06 -9.97 -1.35
CA ALA A 502 16.95 -10.35 -0.49
C ALA A 502 16.56 -9.22 0.49
N ARG A 503 17.49 -8.31 0.80
CA ARG A 503 17.25 -7.19 1.73
C ARG A 503 16.64 -5.98 1.04
N ALA A 504 15.76 -5.29 1.76
CA ALA A 504 15.42 -3.91 1.45
C ALA A 504 16.68 -3.04 1.53
N ARG A 505 16.76 -2.06 0.63
CA ARG A 505 17.81 -1.04 0.64
C ARG A 505 17.18 0.30 0.92
N MET A 506 17.87 1.11 1.68
CA MET A 506 17.51 2.49 1.93
C MET A 506 18.79 3.29 1.93
N ARG A 507 18.86 4.34 1.11
CA ARG A 507 20.05 5.17 0.94
C ARG A 507 19.67 6.63 1.17
N HIS A 508 20.39 7.27 2.08
CA HIS A 508 20.26 8.70 2.37
C HIS A 508 21.37 9.44 1.61
N ILE A 509 20.97 10.41 0.78
CA ILE A 509 21.85 11.17 -0.13
C ILE A 509 21.70 12.66 0.20
N VAL A 510 22.82 13.36 0.40
CA VAL A 510 22.85 14.78 0.79
C VAL A 510 23.86 15.55 -0.06
N THR A 511 23.52 16.80 -0.40
CA THR A 511 24.38 17.71 -1.17
C THR A 511 24.98 18.83 -0.30
N ARG A 512 26.30 19.04 -0.42
CA ARG A 512 27.10 20.05 0.30
C ARG A 512 27.08 21.45 -0.34
N ARG A 513 26.60 21.61 -1.58
CA ARG A 513 26.45 22.91 -2.26
C ARG A 513 25.12 22.99 -3.01
N ALA A 514 24.46 24.13 -2.93
CA ALA A 514 23.19 24.44 -3.59
C ALA A 514 23.29 24.72 -5.12
N VAL A 515 24.37 24.28 -5.79
CA VAL A 515 24.53 24.52 -7.24
C VAL A 515 24.06 23.27 -7.97
N GLY A 516 22.78 23.29 -8.38
CA GLY A 516 22.02 22.11 -8.82
C GLY A 516 21.41 21.41 -7.60
N GLY A 517 20.10 21.20 -7.59
CA GLY A 517 19.40 20.61 -6.45
C GLY A 517 19.82 19.16 -6.16
N VAL A 518 19.31 18.54 -5.10
CA VAL A 518 19.60 17.12 -4.80
C VAL A 518 19.27 16.19 -5.97
N THR A 519 18.23 16.50 -6.73
CA THR A 519 17.86 15.78 -7.95
C THR A 519 19.00 15.78 -8.98
N ASP A 520 19.57 16.94 -9.30
CA ASP A 520 20.67 17.07 -10.26
C ASP A 520 21.91 16.30 -9.81
N ALA A 521 22.18 16.32 -8.50
CA ALA A 521 23.28 15.59 -7.90
C ALA A 521 23.11 14.07 -8.04
N VAL A 522 21.91 13.55 -7.76
CA VAL A 522 21.60 12.12 -7.93
C VAL A 522 21.68 11.73 -9.41
N ILE A 523 21.12 12.55 -10.31
CA ILE A 523 21.19 12.31 -11.76
C ILE A 523 22.65 12.32 -12.25
N ALA A 524 23.47 13.26 -11.79
CA ALA A 524 24.89 13.34 -12.15
C ALA A 524 25.66 12.10 -11.67
N ALA A 525 25.37 11.62 -10.45
CA ALA A 525 25.94 10.38 -9.91
C ALA A 525 25.51 9.16 -10.73
N ASN A 526 24.30 9.16 -11.28
CA ASN A 526 23.77 8.05 -12.09
C ASN A 526 24.27 8.04 -13.55
N THR A 527 24.75 9.17 -14.09
CA THR A 527 25.03 9.34 -15.53
C THR A 527 26.50 9.49 -15.91
N SER A 528 27.41 9.57 -14.94
CA SER A 528 28.84 9.85 -15.17
C SER A 528 29.77 8.80 -14.57
N ASP A 529 30.90 8.52 -15.25
CA ASP A 529 32.14 7.96 -14.64
C ASP A 529 32.80 8.98 -13.66
N ALA A 530 32.16 10.12 -13.41
CA ALA A 530 32.72 11.21 -12.63
C ALA A 530 32.38 11.04 -11.15
N ALA A 531 33.01 10.06 -10.51
CA ALA A 531 33.05 9.86 -9.06
C ALA A 531 33.73 11.02 -8.28
N ASN A 532 33.86 12.21 -8.88
CA ASN A 532 34.55 13.38 -8.34
C ASN A 532 33.70 14.66 -8.37
N THR A 533 32.36 14.56 -8.40
CA THR A 533 31.50 15.68 -8.00
C THR A 533 31.69 15.94 -6.52
N THR A 534 32.68 16.77 -6.20
CA THR A 534 33.04 17.19 -4.83
C THR A 534 31.87 17.95 -4.21
N GLY A 535 30.96 17.22 -3.56
CA GLY A 535 29.80 17.83 -2.92
C GLY A 535 28.63 16.90 -2.62
N ILE A 536 28.70 15.59 -2.89
CA ILE A 536 27.65 14.63 -2.52
C ILE A 536 28.18 13.72 -1.42
N THR A 537 27.37 13.51 -0.39
CA THR A 537 27.58 12.46 0.61
C THR A 537 26.38 11.51 0.54
N ALA A 538 26.62 10.21 0.56
CA ALA A 538 25.56 9.22 0.58
C ALA A 538 25.94 8.06 1.50
N ALA A 539 24.94 7.47 2.16
CA ALA A 539 25.12 6.31 3.00
C ALA A 539 23.92 5.37 2.91
N ASP A 540 24.19 4.07 2.98
CA ASP A 540 23.17 3.04 3.09
C ASP A 540 22.74 2.92 4.56
N ILE A 541 21.44 3.04 4.82
CA ILE A 541 20.85 2.83 6.14
C ILE A 541 20.82 1.32 6.43
N THR A 542 21.25 0.98 7.63
CA THR A 542 21.45 -0.40 8.07
C THR A 542 20.13 -1.18 8.07
N SER A 543 20.18 -2.44 7.63
CA SER A 543 19.09 -3.40 7.79
C SER A 543 19.57 -4.62 8.57
N THR A 544 18.82 -4.95 9.62
CA THR A 544 19.00 -6.13 10.48
C THR A 544 18.06 -7.27 10.12
N ALA A 545 17.34 -7.15 8.99
CA ALA A 545 16.38 -8.15 8.54
C ALA A 545 17.01 -9.50 8.22
N ALA A 546 16.27 -10.57 8.51
CA ALA A 546 16.62 -11.91 8.08
C ALA A 546 16.59 -12.03 6.55
N GLU A 547 17.33 -13.00 6.04
CA GLU A 547 17.26 -13.42 4.64
C GLU A 547 16.66 -14.83 4.55
N PRO A 548 15.99 -15.19 3.44
CA PRO A 548 15.41 -16.53 3.26
C PRO A 548 16.44 -17.65 3.21
N GLY A 549 17.72 -17.35 3.00
CA GLY A 549 18.78 -18.35 2.85
C GLY A 549 18.87 -18.99 1.45
N PHE A 550 18.08 -18.52 0.49
CA PHE A 550 18.13 -18.95 -0.91
C PHE A 550 17.76 -17.78 -1.85
N THR A 551 18.12 -17.90 -3.12
CA THR A 551 17.72 -16.95 -4.17
C THR A 551 16.69 -17.61 -5.08
N PRO A 552 15.53 -16.98 -5.33
CA PRO A 552 14.54 -17.50 -6.28
C PRO A 552 15.12 -17.68 -7.69
N ASN A 553 14.93 -18.86 -8.27
CA ASN A 553 15.26 -19.21 -9.65
C ASN A 553 14.12 -18.76 -10.59
N VAL A 554 13.98 -17.44 -10.70
CA VAL A 554 12.92 -16.78 -11.46
C VAL A 554 13.44 -16.42 -12.84
N THR A 555 12.63 -16.70 -13.86
CA THR A 555 12.78 -16.08 -15.17
C THR A 555 11.55 -15.28 -15.52
N PHE A 556 11.75 -13.99 -15.79
CA PHE A 556 10.73 -13.15 -16.35
C PHE A 556 10.66 -13.29 -17.87
N THR A 557 9.44 -13.44 -18.39
CA THR A 557 9.14 -13.56 -19.81
C THR A 557 7.78 -12.94 -20.11
N ARG A 558 7.31 -13.11 -21.36
CA ARG A 558 5.95 -12.77 -21.78
C ARG A 558 5.30 -13.97 -22.46
N LEU A 559 4.05 -14.25 -22.11
CA LEU A 559 3.30 -15.41 -22.61
C LEU A 559 2.12 -15.01 -23.49
N GLY A 560 1.85 -15.85 -24.49
CA GLY A 560 0.64 -15.78 -25.30
C GLY A 560 0.55 -14.60 -26.26
N GLU A 561 -0.62 -14.47 -26.88
CA GLU A 561 -0.97 -13.44 -27.85
C GLU A 561 -1.03 -12.05 -27.20
N HIS A 562 -1.50 -11.96 -25.95
CA HIS A 562 -1.59 -10.71 -25.19
C HIS A 562 -0.26 -10.32 -24.53
N ARG A 563 0.79 -11.13 -24.71
CA ARG A 563 2.14 -10.91 -24.18
C ARG A 563 2.12 -10.65 -22.66
N LEU A 564 1.42 -11.51 -21.93
CA LEU A 564 1.22 -11.42 -20.48
C LEU A 564 2.56 -11.41 -19.76
N TYR A 565 2.84 -10.37 -18.95
CA TYR A 565 4.04 -10.39 -18.11
C TYR A 565 3.99 -11.58 -17.19
N THR A 566 5.06 -12.37 -17.18
CA THR A 566 5.08 -13.67 -16.50
C THR A 566 6.40 -13.85 -15.76
N ALA A 567 6.32 -14.38 -14.54
CA ALA A 567 7.43 -14.98 -13.81
C ALA A 567 7.28 -16.51 -13.81
N ILE A 568 8.27 -17.22 -14.35
CA ILE A 568 8.40 -18.68 -14.26
C ILE A 568 9.43 -18.98 -13.18
N ILE A 569 9.04 -19.71 -12.13
CA ILE A 569 9.92 -20.11 -11.03
C ILE A 569 10.20 -21.62 -11.15
N ALA A 570 11.46 -21.95 -11.40
CA ALA A 570 11.92 -23.32 -11.50
C ALA A 570 12.52 -23.81 -10.16
N PRO A 571 12.64 -25.12 -9.94
CA PRO A 571 13.32 -25.63 -8.76
C PRO A 571 14.75 -25.08 -8.64
N SER A 572 15.24 -24.97 -7.40
CA SER A 572 16.63 -24.59 -7.12
C SER A 572 17.59 -25.60 -7.75
N PRO A 573 18.81 -25.22 -8.17
CA PRO A 573 19.76 -26.17 -8.76
C PRO A 573 20.12 -27.37 -7.88
N SER A 574 20.05 -27.22 -6.55
CA SER A 574 20.28 -28.28 -5.57
C SER A 574 19.06 -29.16 -5.29
N SER A 575 17.90 -28.80 -5.86
CA SER A 575 16.63 -29.48 -5.65
C SER A 575 16.63 -30.87 -6.31
N PRO A 576 16.01 -31.89 -5.69
CA PRO A 576 15.86 -33.20 -6.35
C PRO A 576 15.00 -33.13 -7.61
N TYR A 577 14.25 -32.05 -7.82
CA TYR A 577 13.37 -31.84 -8.97
C TYR A 577 14.01 -31.01 -10.11
N ALA A 578 15.22 -30.49 -9.92
CA ALA A 578 15.90 -29.61 -10.88
C ALA A 578 16.16 -30.27 -12.24
N HIS A 579 16.24 -31.61 -12.27
CA HIS A 579 16.56 -32.40 -13.47
C HIS A 579 15.41 -33.32 -13.90
N ALA A 580 14.19 -33.06 -13.43
CA ALA A 580 13.02 -33.77 -13.91
C ALA A 580 12.77 -33.47 -15.40
N ASP A 581 12.37 -34.47 -16.18
CA ASP A 581 12.02 -34.26 -17.59
C ASP A 581 10.79 -33.35 -17.73
N LYS A 582 9.81 -33.54 -16.84
CA LYS A 582 8.56 -32.78 -16.76
C LYS A 582 8.15 -32.54 -15.31
N LEU A 583 7.47 -31.42 -15.06
CA LEU A 583 6.88 -31.10 -13.76
C LEU A 583 5.41 -30.65 -13.90
N PRO A 584 4.54 -30.99 -12.92
CA PRO A 584 3.23 -30.35 -12.78
C PRO A 584 3.34 -28.83 -12.72
N VAL A 585 2.36 -28.14 -13.30
CA VAL A 585 2.33 -26.66 -13.33
C VAL A 585 1.47 -26.15 -12.18
N LEU A 586 2.02 -25.26 -11.36
CA LEU A 586 1.28 -24.51 -10.34
C LEU A 586 1.11 -23.06 -10.80
N MET A 587 -0.10 -22.70 -11.23
CA MET A 587 -0.45 -21.30 -11.45
C MET A 587 -0.67 -20.60 -10.11
N LYS A 588 0.02 -19.47 -9.90
CA LYS A 588 -0.09 -18.64 -8.69
C LYS A 588 -0.33 -17.16 -9.02
N PRO A 589 -1.41 -16.82 -9.75
CA PRO A 589 -1.78 -15.43 -10.00
C PRO A 589 -2.55 -14.82 -8.81
N TYR A 590 -2.44 -13.51 -8.64
CA TYR A 590 -3.49 -12.71 -8.03
C TYR A 590 -4.55 -12.42 -9.08
N GLY A 591 -4.16 -11.81 -10.20
CA GLY A 591 -4.96 -11.68 -11.42
C GLY A 591 -6.16 -10.72 -11.34
N GLY A 592 -6.35 -10.03 -10.22
CA GLY A 592 -7.38 -9.01 -10.04
C GLY A 592 -6.88 -7.59 -10.29
N PRO A 593 -7.80 -6.62 -10.47
CA PRO A 593 -7.44 -5.21 -10.58
C PRO A 593 -6.86 -4.66 -9.29
N GLY A 594 -6.16 -3.52 -9.40
CA GLY A 594 -5.54 -2.83 -8.26
C GLY A 594 -4.21 -3.45 -7.76
N PHE A 595 -3.87 -4.67 -8.15
CA PHE A 595 -2.65 -5.34 -7.69
C PHE A 595 -1.90 -6.04 -8.83
N GLN A 596 -0.57 -5.91 -8.81
CA GLN A 596 0.36 -6.54 -9.75
C GLN A 596 1.26 -7.51 -8.99
N GLN A 597 1.53 -8.69 -9.54
CA GLN A 597 2.35 -9.71 -8.85
C GLN A 597 3.67 -10.00 -9.56
N VAL A 598 3.76 -9.78 -10.87
CA VAL A 598 5.00 -9.90 -11.65
C VAL A 598 5.78 -8.59 -11.52
N VAL A 599 6.40 -8.42 -10.35
CA VAL A 599 7.20 -7.24 -9.96
C VAL A 599 8.69 -7.61 -9.88
N ALA A 600 9.60 -6.70 -10.21
CA ALA A 600 11.04 -6.89 -10.17
C ALA A 600 11.64 -6.87 -8.74
N SER A 601 11.05 -7.63 -7.81
CA SER A 601 11.52 -7.72 -6.41
C SER A 601 11.53 -9.17 -5.92
N GLN A 602 12.64 -9.63 -5.32
CA GLN A 602 12.75 -11.03 -4.85
C GLN A 602 11.64 -11.43 -3.86
N SER A 603 11.14 -10.46 -3.08
CA SER A 603 10.16 -10.72 -2.02
C SER A 603 8.83 -11.30 -2.53
N PHE A 604 8.52 -11.10 -3.81
CA PHE A 604 7.32 -11.66 -4.45
C PHE A 604 7.46 -13.15 -4.80
N TYR A 605 8.68 -13.71 -4.80
CA TYR A 605 8.96 -15.04 -5.34
C TYR A 605 9.50 -16.05 -4.34
N TRP A 606 9.76 -15.68 -3.08
CA TRP A 606 10.30 -16.65 -2.11
C TRP A 606 9.33 -17.81 -1.83
N GLU A 607 8.03 -17.53 -1.68
CA GLU A 607 7.02 -18.58 -1.52
C GLU A 607 6.86 -19.41 -2.81
N GLY A 608 6.95 -18.77 -3.98
CA GLY A 608 6.98 -19.46 -5.27
C GLY A 608 8.17 -20.40 -5.40
N GLN A 609 9.34 -20.00 -4.91
CA GLN A 609 10.53 -20.86 -4.89
C GLN A 609 10.35 -22.06 -3.97
N TRP A 610 9.76 -21.86 -2.77
CA TRP A 610 9.43 -22.97 -1.89
C TRP A 610 8.57 -24.02 -2.60
N TRP A 611 7.52 -23.58 -3.30
CA TRP A 611 6.64 -24.44 -4.11
C TRP A 611 7.39 -25.13 -5.26
N ALA A 612 8.28 -24.42 -5.94
CA ALA A 612 9.07 -25.01 -7.02
C ALA A 612 9.95 -26.16 -6.49
N ASP A 613 10.54 -25.97 -5.31
CA ASP A 613 11.30 -27.01 -4.61
C ASP A 613 10.43 -28.12 -3.97
N GLN A 614 9.10 -27.99 -4.02
CA GLN A 614 8.17 -29.10 -3.79
C GLN A 614 7.86 -29.90 -5.06
N GLY A 615 8.54 -29.64 -6.18
CA GLY A 615 8.37 -30.40 -7.43
C GLY A 615 7.26 -29.86 -8.34
N PHE A 616 7.09 -28.54 -8.35
CA PHE A 616 6.21 -27.84 -9.29
C PHE A 616 7.01 -26.92 -10.20
N LEU A 617 6.52 -26.68 -11.42
CA LEU A 617 6.90 -25.51 -12.20
C LEU A 617 5.89 -24.40 -11.86
N VAL A 618 6.34 -23.38 -11.12
CA VAL A 618 5.43 -22.33 -10.63
C VAL A 618 5.38 -21.18 -11.63
N VAL A 619 4.19 -20.69 -11.93
CA VAL A 619 3.97 -19.64 -12.92
C VAL A 619 3.04 -18.57 -12.35
N THR A 620 3.50 -17.33 -12.37
CA THR A 620 2.68 -16.15 -12.09
C THR A 620 2.57 -15.34 -13.38
N ALA A 621 1.35 -15.06 -13.83
CA ALA A 621 1.08 -14.28 -15.03
C ALA A 621 0.09 -13.15 -14.73
N ASP A 622 0.50 -11.92 -15.02
CA ASP A 622 -0.34 -10.73 -14.88
C ASP A 622 -1.14 -10.52 -16.16
N GLY A 623 -2.45 -10.76 -16.04
CA GLY A 623 -3.45 -10.63 -17.10
C GLY A 623 -4.00 -9.20 -17.24
N ARG A 624 -4.88 -9.02 -18.22
CA ARG A 624 -5.69 -7.82 -18.40
C ARG A 624 -6.47 -7.48 -17.12
N GLY A 625 -6.53 -6.19 -16.79
CA GLY A 625 -7.04 -5.69 -15.52
C GLY A 625 -5.96 -5.43 -14.45
N THR A 626 -4.81 -6.10 -14.51
CA THR A 626 -3.67 -5.78 -13.63
C THR A 626 -3.01 -4.47 -14.04
N THR A 627 -2.50 -3.71 -13.07
CA THR A 627 -1.98 -2.35 -13.29
C THR A 627 -0.60 -2.34 -13.98
N GLY A 628 -0.21 -1.16 -14.48
CA GLY A 628 1.16 -0.87 -14.96
C GLY A 628 1.36 -0.95 -16.47
N ARG A 629 0.29 -1.22 -17.24
CA ARG A 629 0.34 -1.31 -18.71
C ARG A 629 -0.50 -0.27 -19.45
N GLY A 630 -1.14 0.66 -18.74
CA GLY A 630 -1.95 1.72 -19.32
C GLY A 630 -3.45 1.54 -19.07
N PRO A 631 -4.23 2.63 -19.09
CA PRO A 631 -5.67 2.63 -18.85
C PRO A 631 -6.49 1.61 -19.65
N ALA A 632 -6.17 1.38 -20.91
CA ALA A 632 -6.92 0.47 -21.78
C ALA A 632 -6.72 -1.00 -21.38
N TRP A 633 -5.51 -1.34 -20.90
CA TRP A 633 -5.22 -2.67 -20.35
C TRP A 633 -5.97 -2.90 -19.03
N ASP A 634 -5.94 -1.91 -18.14
CA ASP A 634 -6.63 -1.95 -16.85
C ASP A 634 -8.16 -2.08 -17.06
N ARG A 635 -8.71 -1.42 -18.09
CA ARG A 635 -10.15 -1.38 -18.39
C ARG A 635 -10.71 -2.55 -19.19
N ALA A 636 -9.87 -3.46 -19.65
CA ALA A 636 -10.31 -4.63 -20.40
C ALA A 636 -11.24 -5.57 -19.59
N ILE A 637 -11.23 -5.49 -18.26
CA ILE A 637 -12.08 -6.29 -17.37
C ILE A 637 -13.46 -5.67 -17.09
N PHE A 638 -13.73 -4.44 -17.54
CA PHE A 638 -14.95 -3.71 -17.22
C PHE A 638 -16.21 -4.54 -17.49
N GLU A 639 -17.03 -4.72 -16.46
CA GLU A 639 -18.25 -5.55 -16.41
C GLU A 639 -18.06 -7.05 -16.77
N ASN A 640 -16.84 -7.52 -17.01
CA ASN A 640 -16.55 -8.90 -17.46
C ASN A 640 -15.25 -9.47 -16.86
N MET A 641 -14.90 -9.06 -15.63
CA MET A 641 -13.64 -9.43 -15.00
C MET A 641 -13.47 -10.94 -14.83
N LYS A 642 -14.56 -11.69 -14.58
CA LYS A 642 -14.52 -13.16 -14.49
C LYS A 642 -14.04 -13.80 -15.79
N GLY A 643 -14.66 -13.42 -16.92
CA GLY A 643 -14.37 -14.02 -18.23
C GLY A 643 -12.97 -13.66 -18.73
N VAL A 644 -12.58 -12.39 -18.58
CA VAL A 644 -11.31 -11.88 -19.07
C VAL A 644 -10.13 -12.44 -18.27
N THR A 645 -10.19 -12.38 -16.94
CA THR A 645 -9.07 -12.83 -16.09
C THR A 645 -8.84 -14.34 -16.20
N LEU A 646 -9.89 -15.16 -16.32
CA LEU A 646 -9.75 -16.60 -16.56
C LEU A 646 -9.15 -16.91 -17.93
N ALA A 647 -9.58 -16.21 -18.99
CA ALA A 647 -9.07 -16.41 -20.34
C ALA A 647 -7.55 -16.20 -20.42
N ASP A 648 -7.04 -15.18 -19.73
CA ASP A 648 -5.61 -14.88 -19.72
C ASP A 648 -4.79 -15.95 -18.98
N GLN A 649 -5.32 -16.55 -17.91
CA GLN A 649 -4.65 -17.67 -17.26
C GLN A 649 -4.63 -18.94 -18.12
N ILE A 650 -5.70 -19.21 -18.87
CA ILE A 650 -5.74 -20.31 -19.85
C ILE A 650 -4.70 -20.08 -20.95
N GLU A 651 -4.60 -18.86 -21.46
CA GLU A 651 -3.60 -18.47 -22.45
C GLU A 651 -2.17 -18.66 -21.92
N ALA A 652 -1.89 -18.22 -20.70
CA ALA A 652 -0.58 -18.41 -20.07
C ALA A 652 -0.19 -19.89 -20.01
N VAL A 653 -1.11 -20.76 -19.58
CA VAL A 653 -0.87 -22.21 -19.51
C VAL A 653 -0.58 -22.80 -20.90
N ASN A 654 -1.38 -22.44 -21.91
CA ASN A 654 -1.23 -22.95 -23.27
C ASN A 654 0.08 -22.50 -23.94
N ALA A 655 0.56 -21.29 -23.63
CA ALA A 655 1.79 -20.73 -24.18
C ALA A 655 3.08 -21.23 -23.48
N LEU A 656 2.95 -21.85 -22.29
CA LEU A 656 4.08 -22.24 -21.46
C LEU A 656 5.07 -23.21 -22.11
N PRO A 657 4.66 -24.25 -22.87
CA PRO A 657 5.61 -25.17 -23.50
C PRO A 657 6.55 -24.48 -24.50
N GLU A 658 6.03 -23.52 -25.27
CA GLU A 658 6.82 -22.77 -26.22
C GLU A 658 7.82 -21.86 -25.50
N ALA A 659 7.38 -21.15 -24.46
CA ALA A 659 8.25 -20.30 -23.67
C ALA A 659 9.38 -21.08 -22.99
N VAL A 660 9.08 -22.21 -22.35
CA VAL A 660 10.10 -23.09 -21.75
C VAL A 660 11.06 -23.64 -22.80
N SER A 661 10.57 -23.98 -24.00
CA SER A 661 11.43 -24.43 -25.10
C SER A 661 12.39 -23.33 -25.56
N ARG A 662 11.94 -22.07 -25.65
CA ARG A 662 12.79 -20.92 -25.98
C ARG A 662 13.84 -20.66 -24.89
N LEU A 663 13.42 -20.69 -23.63
CA LEU A 663 14.30 -20.54 -22.46
C LEU A 663 15.45 -21.56 -22.48
N ASN A 664 15.12 -22.83 -22.75
CA ASN A 664 16.10 -23.91 -22.81
C ASN A 664 17.03 -23.82 -24.04
N ALA A 665 16.57 -23.20 -25.13
CA ALA A 665 17.37 -23.03 -26.35
C ALA A 665 18.44 -21.93 -26.24
N ASP A 666 18.25 -20.92 -25.39
CA ASP A 666 19.22 -19.82 -25.20
C ASP A 666 20.53 -20.31 -24.55
N GLY A 667 20.49 -21.42 -23.79
CA GLY A 667 21.69 -22.06 -23.22
C GLY A 667 22.45 -21.23 -22.18
N ARG A 668 21.95 -20.04 -21.83
CA ARG A 668 22.55 -19.13 -20.83
C ARG A 668 22.21 -19.50 -19.39
N ARG A 669 21.31 -20.46 -19.18
CA ARG A 669 20.73 -20.82 -17.87
C ARG A 669 20.67 -22.35 -17.70
N PRO A 670 20.58 -22.85 -16.46
CA PRO A 670 20.22 -24.25 -16.21
C PRO A 670 18.88 -24.59 -16.90
N GLY A 671 18.77 -25.82 -17.42
CA GLY A 671 17.55 -26.25 -18.10
C GLY A 671 16.34 -26.20 -17.17
N VAL A 672 15.23 -25.65 -17.66
CA VAL A 672 13.92 -25.63 -17.02
C VAL A 672 13.16 -26.91 -17.42
N PRO A 673 12.67 -27.72 -16.46
CA PRO A 673 11.82 -28.87 -16.76
C PRO A 673 10.63 -28.51 -17.64
N ALA A 674 10.24 -29.41 -18.55
CA ALA A 674 9.09 -29.15 -19.41
C ALA A 674 7.77 -29.12 -18.59
N PRO A 675 6.82 -28.23 -18.94
CA PRO A 675 5.54 -28.18 -18.23
C PRO A 675 4.69 -29.42 -18.56
N ASP A 676 4.13 -30.06 -17.53
CA ASP A 676 3.12 -31.11 -17.67
C ASP A 676 1.71 -30.51 -17.68
N LEU A 677 1.18 -30.25 -18.88
CA LEU A 677 -0.14 -29.66 -19.05
C LEU A 677 -1.30 -30.62 -18.71
N ASP A 678 -1.02 -31.90 -18.49
CA ASP A 678 -2.02 -32.84 -17.94
C ASP A 678 -2.16 -32.69 -16.42
N LYS A 679 -1.23 -31.97 -15.77
CA LYS A 679 -1.15 -31.76 -14.31
C LYS A 679 -0.99 -30.27 -13.96
N VAL A 680 -1.99 -29.46 -14.30
CA VAL A 680 -2.04 -28.03 -13.95
C VAL A 680 -2.95 -27.80 -12.76
N CYS A 681 -2.48 -27.10 -11.74
CA CYS A 681 -3.30 -26.65 -10.62
C CYS A 681 -3.16 -25.14 -10.38
N MET A 682 -4.06 -24.57 -9.58
CA MET A 682 -4.04 -23.14 -9.24
C MET A 682 -4.18 -22.91 -7.73
N ILE A 683 -3.44 -21.95 -7.22
CA ILE A 683 -3.55 -21.46 -5.85
C ILE A 683 -3.60 -19.93 -5.83
N GLY A 684 -4.42 -19.38 -4.95
CA GLY A 684 -4.48 -17.94 -4.70
C GLY A 684 -5.27 -17.57 -3.45
N TRP A 685 -5.13 -16.31 -3.05
CA TRP A 685 -5.82 -15.70 -1.90
C TRP A 685 -6.60 -14.46 -2.36
N SER A 686 -7.71 -14.11 -1.71
CA SER A 686 -8.57 -12.99 -2.10
C SER A 686 -9.04 -13.16 -3.56
N TYR A 687 -8.85 -12.16 -4.44
CA TYR A 687 -9.16 -12.28 -5.87
C TYR A 687 -8.46 -13.49 -6.54
N GLY A 688 -7.22 -13.79 -6.15
CA GLY A 688 -6.53 -15.00 -6.63
C GLY A 688 -7.22 -16.29 -6.17
N GLY A 689 -7.88 -16.27 -5.01
CA GLY A 689 -8.74 -17.35 -4.52
C GLY A 689 -10.00 -17.48 -5.36
N PHE A 690 -10.65 -16.36 -5.71
CA PHE A 690 -11.77 -16.35 -6.66
C PHE A 690 -11.35 -16.96 -8.00
N LEU A 691 -10.22 -16.53 -8.55
CA LEU A 691 -9.68 -17.04 -9.81
C LEU A 691 -9.33 -18.54 -9.73
N SER A 692 -8.83 -19.01 -8.59
CA SER A 692 -8.53 -20.43 -8.33
C SER A 692 -9.80 -21.29 -8.31
N ALA A 693 -10.85 -20.85 -7.60
CA ALA A 693 -12.14 -21.56 -7.60
C ALA A 693 -12.79 -21.52 -8.99
N LEU A 694 -12.78 -20.36 -9.65
CA LEU A 694 -13.28 -20.17 -11.01
C LEU A 694 -12.59 -21.09 -12.02
N ALA A 695 -11.26 -21.26 -11.92
CA ALA A 695 -10.47 -22.07 -12.84
C ALA A 695 -10.94 -23.52 -12.92
N VAL A 696 -11.30 -24.14 -11.78
CA VAL A 696 -11.80 -25.51 -11.74
C VAL A 696 -13.29 -25.65 -12.02
N LEU A 697 -14.05 -24.56 -11.92
CA LEU A 697 -15.48 -24.52 -12.27
C LEU A 697 -15.69 -24.34 -13.78
N ASP A 698 -14.99 -23.37 -14.38
CA ASP A 698 -15.24 -22.93 -15.76
C ASP A 698 -14.15 -23.37 -16.76
N ALA A 699 -12.99 -23.84 -16.29
CA ALA A 699 -11.92 -24.39 -17.13
C ALA A 699 -11.34 -25.73 -16.65
N PRO A 700 -12.18 -26.73 -16.27
CA PRO A 700 -11.72 -28.02 -15.73
C PRO A 700 -10.91 -28.87 -16.72
N ASN A 701 -10.92 -28.53 -18.01
CA ASN A 701 -10.08 -29.17 -19.02
C ASN A 701 -8.63 -28.69 -18.97
N VAL A 702 -8.38 -27.49 -18.45
CA VAL A 702 -7.04 -26.91 -18.27
C VAL A 702 -6.59 -27.17 -16.83
N PHE A 703 -7.36 -26.73 -15.85
CA PHE A 703 -7.02 -26.81 -14.43
C PHE A 703 -7.61 -28.07 -13.80
N LYS A 704 -6.75 -28.85 -13.14
CA LYS A 704 -7.06 -30.18 -12.61
C LYS A 704 -7.34 -30.19 -11.12
N ALA A 705 -6.88 -29.17 -10.39
CA ALA A 705 -7.14 -28.98 -8.96
C ALA A 705 -6.92 -27.51 -8.57
N ALA A 706 -7.56 -27.05 -7.49
CA ALA A 706 -7.35 -25.70 -6.98
C ALA A 706 -7.46 -25.58 -5.45
N CYS A 707 -6.70 -24.63 -4.90
CA CYS A 707 -6.80 -24.14 -3.53
C CYS A 707 -7.20 -22.66 -3.54
N ALA A 708 -8.40 -22.34 -3.06
CA ALA A 708 -8.95 -20.99 -3.03
C ALA A 708 -9.03 -20.47 -1.60
N GLY A 709 -8.15 -19.52 -1.26
CA GLY A 709 -8.15 -18.83 0.04
C GLY A 709 -8.92 -17.50 -0.01
N ALA A 710 -9.77 -17.26 0.98
CA ALA A 710 -10.62 -16.07 1.12
C ALA A 710 -11.25 -15.55 -0.20
N PRO A 711 -11.90 -16.42 -1.02
CA PRO A 711 -12.37 -16.00 -2.34
C PRO A 711 -13.63 -15.10 -2.26
N PRO A 712 -13.69 -13.95 -2.94
CA PRO A 712 -14.95 -13.22 -3.17
C PRO A 712 -15.80 -13.95 -4.21
N THR A 713 -16.79 -14.72 -3.76
CA THR A 713 -17.61 -15.60 -4.63
C THR A 713 -18.91 -14.97 -5.14
N ASP A 714 -19.32 -13.86 -4.54
CA ASP A 714 -20.60 -13.15 -4.75
C ASP A 714 -20.36 -11.65 -4.55
N TRP A 715 -20.22 -10.92 -5.66
CA TRP A 715 -19.83 -9.52 -5.67
C TRP A 715 -20.84 -8.58 -5.00
N THR A 716 -22.06 -9.04 -4.69
CA THR A 716 -23.02 -8.24 -3.90
C THR A 716 -22.67 -8.16 -2.41
N LEU A 717 -21.67 -8.94 -1.97
CA LEU A 717 -21.13 -8.94 -0.62
C LEU A 717 -19.78 -8.23 -0.50
N TYR A 718 -19.34 -7.52 -1.53
CA TYR A 718 -18.11 -6.73 -1.50
C TYR A 718 -18.45 -5.24 -1.55
N ASP A 719 -17.52 -4.36 -1.23
CA ASP A 719 -17.80 -2.93 -1.01
C ASP A 719 -18.22 -2.19 -2.29
N THR A 720 -18.80 -1.01 -2.10
CA THR A 720 -19.26 -0.10 -3.16
C THR A 720 -18.13 0.32 -4.08
N HIS A 721 -17.06 0.90 -3.55
CA HIS A 721 -16.08 1.61 -4.34
C HIS A 721 -15.27 0.66 -5.23
N TYR A 722 -14.81 -0.48 -4.72
CA TYR A 722 -14.15 -1.51 -5.52
C TYR A 722 -15.11 -2.07 -6.57
N THR A 723 -16.29 -2.52 -6.15
CA THR A 723 -17.12 -3.35 -7.00
C THR A 723 -17.86 -2.54 -8.06
N GLU A 724 -18.39 -1.38 -7.71
CA GLU A 724 -19.14 -0.51 -8.63
C GLU A 724 -18.22 0.13 -9.69
N ARG A 725 -16.92 0.32 -9.36
CA ARG A 725 -15.88 0.73 -10.34
C ARG A 725 -15.76 -0.28 -11.48
N TYR A 726 -15.67 -1.57 -11.16
CA TYR A 726 -15.39 -2.61 -12.16
C TYR A 726 -16.63 -3.26 -12.77
N LEU A 727 -17.73 -3.37 -12.02
CA LEU A 727 -18.96 -4.07 -12.44
C LEU A 727 -20.15 -3.14 -12.68
N GLY A 728 -20.03 -1.86 -12.36
CA GLY A 728 -21.11 -0.90 -12.51
C GLY A 728 -22.24 -1.09 -11.50
N LEU A 729 -23.47 -0.70 -11.87
CA LEU A 729 -24.64 -0.69 -10.97
C LEU A 729 -25.74 -1.65 -11.42
N ASP A 730 -25.52 -2.44 -12.46
CA ASP A 730 -26.49 -3.41 -12.97
C ASP A 730 -26.34 -4.75 -12.23
N PRO A 731 -27.32 -5.17 -11.40
CA PRO A 731 -27.24 -6.42 -10.65
C PRO A 731 -27.03 -7.68 -11.51
N ASP A 732 -27.43 -7.67 -12.78
CA ASP A 732 -27.23 -8.82 -13.68
C ASP A 732 -25.73 -9.01 -14.02
N VAL A 733 -24.95 -7.93 -14.04
CA VAL A 733 -23.49 -7.97 -14.21
C VAL A 733 -22.81 -8.66 -13.02
N TYR A 734 -23.30 -8.42 -11.80
CA TYR A 734 -22.80 -9.04 -10.58
C TYR A 734 -23.03 -10.54 -10.60
N TYR A 735 -24.25 -10.97 -10.95
CA TYR A 735 -24.57 -12.39 -11.10
C TYR A 735 -23.66 -13.05 -12.13
N ARG A 736 -23.46 -12.44 -13.31
CA ARG A 736 -22.57 -12.97 -14.36
C ARG A 736 -21.13 -13.16 -13.88
N ASN A 737 -20.62 -12.26 -13.04
CA ASN A 737 -19.25 -12.30 -12.52
C ASN A 737 -19.08 -13.08 -11.21
N GLY A 738 -20.17 -13.46 -10.52
CA GLY A 738 -20.15 -14.38 -9.39
C GLY A 738 -19.84 -15.83 -9.80
N ILE A 739 -19.59 -16.70 -8.81
CA ILE A 739 -19.32 -18.13 -9.06
C ILE A 739 -20.17 -19.09 -8.21
N VAL A 740 -21.01 -18.59 -7.30
CA VAL A 740 -21.90 -19.44 -6.48
C VAL A 740 -22.84 -20.26 -7.37
N GLN A 741 -23.39 -19.66 -8.42
CA GLN A 741 -24.28 -20.32 -9.38
C GLN A 741 -23.59 -21.37 -10.26
N ASP A 742 -22.26 -21.32 -10.36
CA ASP A 742 -21.48 -22.27 -11.16
C ASP A 742 -21.11 -23.53 -10.40
N ALA A 743 -21.43 -23.60 -9.10
CA ALA A 743 -21.17 -24.76 -8.25
C ALA A 743 -21.53 -26.12 -8.89
N PRO A 744 -22.66 -26.28 -9.64
CA PRO A 744 -22.96 -27.54 -10.32
C PRO A 744 -21.93 -27.99 -11.37
N LYS A 745 -21.03 -27.12 -11.83
CA LYS A 745 -19.98 -27.44 -12.81
C LYS A 745 -18.74 -28.10 -12.20
N LEU A 746 -18.60 -28.12 -10.87
CA LEU A 746 -17.38 -28.64 -10.25
C LEU A 746 -17.17 -30.13 -10.55
N GLU A 747 -16.09 -30.44 -11.27
CA GLU A 747 -15.65 -31.81 -11.60
C GLU A 747 -14.24 -32.11 -11.10
N ARG A 748 -13.55 -31.11 -10.56
CA ARG A 748 -12.15 -31.19 -10.12
C ARG A 748 -12.03 -30.97 -8.61
N PRO A 749 -11.00 -31.52 -7.95
CA PRO A 749 -10.73 -31.23 -6.54
C PRO A 749 -10.57 -29.74 -6.26
N LEU A 750 -11.34 -29.26 -5.29
CA LEU A 750 -11.30 -27.88 -4.79
C LEU A 750 -11.15 -27.88 -3.27
N MET A 751 -10.17 -27.14 -2.78
CA MET A 751 -10.04 -26.77 -1.36
C MET A 751 -10.41 -25.30 -1.19
N LEU A 752 -11.38 -25.03 -0.33
CA LEU A 752 -11.76 -23.69 0.13
C LEU A 752 -11.13 -23.42 1.50
N ILE A 753 -10.48 -22.28 1.69
CA ILE A 753 -9.85 -21.86 2.95
C ILE A 753 -10.35 -20.47 3.29
N HIS A 754 -10.74 -20.19 4.54
CA HIS A 754 -11.26 -18.86 4.88
C HIS A 754 -11.22 -18.60 6.41
N GLY A 755 -10.83 -17.38 6.78
CA GLY A 755 -10.89 -16.84 8.14
C GLY A 755 -12.32 -16.51 8.60
N PHE A 756 -12.68 -16.88 9.83
CA PHE A 756 -14.00 -16.55 10.39
C PHE A 756 -14.07 -15.12 10.94
N ALA A 757 -12.92 -14.47 11.15
CA ALA A 757 -12.82 -13.07 11.56
C ALA A 757 -12.47 -12.13 10.41
N ASP A 758 -12.51 -12.60 9.15
CA ASP A 758 -12.25 -11.79 7.96
C ASP A 758 -13.28 -10.67 7.83
N ASP A 759 -12.80 -9.43 7.91
CA ASP A 759 -13.57 -8.20 7.90
C ASP A 759 -13.49 -7.44 6.56
N ASN A 760 -12.77 -8.00 5.59
CA ASN A 760 -12.70 -7.50 4.22
C ASN A 760 -13.54 -8.41 3.30
N VAL A 761 -13.09 -9.66 3.09
CA VAL A 761 -13.86 -10.66 2.37
C VAL A 761 -14.59 -11.51 3.39
N THR A 762 -15.87 -11.21 3.65
CA THR A 762 -16.57 -11.94 4.72
C THR A 762 -16.65 -13.45 4.45
N ILE A 763 -16.62 -14.25 5.52
CA ILE A 763 -16.77 -15.71 5.47
C ILE A 763 -18.02 -16.19 4.73
N ALA A 764 -19.05 -15.34 4.62
CA ALA A 764 -20.26 -15.59 3.87
C ALA A 764 -20.00 -16.00 2.41
N HIS A 765 -18.94 -15.48 1.78
CA HIS A 765 -18.55 -15.87 0.42
C HIS A 765 -18.24 -17.36 0.31
N SER A 766 -17.33 -17.88 1.15
CA SER A 766 -16.97 -19.30 1.12
C SER A 766 -18.15 -20.18 1.55
N LEU A 767 -18.94 -19.77 2.54
CA LEU A 767 -20.08 -20.54 3.01
C LEU A 767 -21.19 -20.65 1.96
N ARG A 768 -21.49 -19.57 1.22
CA ARG A 768 -22.48 -19.61 0.12
C ARG A 768 -22.05 -20.55 -1.01
N LEU A 769 -20.77 -20.50 -1.42
CA LEU A 769 -20.25 -21.41 -2.43
C LEU A 769 -20.23 -22.86 -1.93
N SER A 770 -19.77 -23.11 -0.71
CA SER A 770 -19.76 -24.44 -0.09
C SER A 770 -21.18 -25.04 -0.01
N GLN A 771 -22.16 -24.24 0.38
CA GLN A 771 -23.58 -24.64 0.42
C GLN A 771 -24.09 -25.00 -0.99
N ALA A 772 -23.79 -24.18 -2.01
CA ALA A 772 -24.21 -24.45 -3.38
C ALA A 772 -23.55 -25.72 -3.95
N LEU A 773 -22.26 -25.95 -3.66
CA LEU A 773 -21.54 -27.17 -4.04
C LEU A 773 -22.17 -28.41 -3.39
N MET A 774 -22.46 -28.35 -2.09
CA MET A 774 -23.13 -29.43 -1.37
C MET A 774 -24.51 -29.72 -1.94
N ALA A 775 -25.33 -28.69 -2.18
CA ALA A 775 -26.67 -28.84 -2.77
C ALA A 775 -26.63 -29.46 -4.17
N ALA A 776 -25.57 -29.21 -4.94
CA ALA A 776 -25.34 -29.81 -6.25
C ALA A 776 -24.67 -31.20 -6.18
N GLY A 777 -24.39 -31.74 -5.00
CA GLY A 777 -23.72 -33.03 -4.81
C GLY A 777 -22.25 -33.02 -5.25
N ARG A 778 -21.59 -31.87 -5.23
CA ARG A 778 -20.20 -31.71 -5.65
C ARG A 778 -19.23 -31.74 -4.46
N PRO A 779 -18.32 -32.73 -4.37
CA PRO A 779 -17.40 -32.84 -3.26
C PRO A 779 -16.35 -31.73 -3.29
N HIS A 780 -16.01 -31.21 -2.12
CA HIS A 780 -14.95 -30.20 -1.92
C HIS A 780 -14.38 -30.31 -0.50
N THR A 781 -13.16 -29.82 -0.30
CA THR A 781 -12.55 -29.69 1.02
C THR A 781 -12.78 -28.27 1.54
N PHE A 782 -13.12 -28.11 2.82
CA PHE A 782 -13.23 -26.80 3.47
C PHE A 782 -12.33 -26.75 4.71
N LEU A 783 -11.42 -25.78 4.75
CA LEU A 783 -10.53 -25.50 5.88
C LEU A 783 -10.93 -24.17 6.54
N PRO A 784 -11.73 -24.21 7.61
CA PRO A 784 -12.06 -23.02 8.38
C PRO A 784 -10.87 -22.58 9.25
N LEU A 785 -10.59 -21.27 9.29
CA LEU A 785 -9.56 -20.69 10.16
C LEU A 785 -10.22 -19.82 11.24
N THR A 786 -10.23 -20.29 12.48
CA THR A 786 -10.83 -19.61 13.65
C THR A 786 -9.91 -18.48 14.13
N GLY A 787 -10.47 -17.33 14.52
CA GLY A 787 -9.71 -16.16 14.97
C GLY A 787 -8.81 -15.47 13.94
N ILE A 788 -8.83 -15.91 12.67
CA ILE A 788 -8.01 -15.35 11.59
C ILE A 788 -8.85 -14.35 10.76
N THR A 789 -8.30 -13.15 10.53
CA THR A 789 -8.86 -12.08 9.68
C THR A 789 -8.57 -12.36 8.19
N HIS A 790 -8.49 -11.32 7.36
CA HIS A 790 -8.00 -11.46 6.00
C HIS A 790 -6.52 -11.84 5.93
N MET A 791 -5.75 -11.55 6.98
CA MET A 791 -4.32 -11.85 7.10
C MET A 791 -4.02 -13.08 7.98
N THR A 792 -3.24 -14.03 7.45
CA THR A 792 -2.76 -15.21 8.19
C THR A 792 -1.41 -14.92 8.84
N ASN A 793 -1.39 -14.26 10.01
CA ASN A 793 -0.15 -13.85 10.67
C ASN A 793 0.35 -14.85 11.73
N ASP A 794 -0.48 -15.81 12.17
CA ASP A 794 -0.05 -16.85 13.11
C ASP A 794 0.97 -17.81 12.47
N GLU A 795 2.10 -18.01 13.16
CA GLU A 795 3.23 -18.83 12.69
C GLU A 795 2.84 -20.28 12.39
N THR A 796 2.08 -20.88 13.31
CA THR A 796 1.71 -22.30 13.21
C THR A 796 0.69 -22.51 12.09
N VAL A 797 -0.28 -21.60 11.97
CA VAL A 797 -1.27 -21.63 10.88
C VAL A 797 -0.58 -21.41 9.54
N ALA A 798 0.29 -20.41 9.41
CA ALA A 798 0.97 -20.09 8.16
C ALA A 798 1.87 -21.25 7.65
N GLU A 799 2.62 -21.89 8.54
CA GLU A 799 3.46 -23.05 8.19
C GLU A 799 2.61 -24.25 7.73
N ASN A 800 1.60 -24.61 8.51
CA ASN A 800 0.78 -25.80 8.23
C ASN A 800 -0.12 -25.59 7.00
N LEU A 801 -0.59 -24.37 6.75
CA LEU A 801 -1.44 -24.06 5.61
C LEU A 801 -0.76 -24.41 4.28
N LEU A 802 0.50 -23.98 4.09
CA LEU A 802 1.27 -24.30 2.89
C LEU A 802 1.48 -25.82 2.73
N THR A 803 1.74 -26.51 3.83
CA THR A 803 1.93 -27.97 3.85
C THR A 803 0.65 -28.72 3.46
N LEU A 804 -0.50 -28.34 4.03
CA LEU A 804 -1.80 -28.94 3.75
C LEU A 804 -2.25 -28.71 2.30
N GLN A 805 -2.04 -27.49 1.78
CA GLN A 805 -2.32 -27.20 0.38
C GLN A 805 -1.44 -28.03 -0.56
N ARG A 806 -0.16 -28.20 -0.24
CA ARG A 806 0.78 -29.00 -1.04
C ARG A 806 0.32 -30.45 -1.13
N ASP A 807 -0.02 -31.04 0.01
CA ASP A 807 -0.41 -32.45 0.08
C ASP A 807 -1.74 -32.67 -0.65
N PHE A 808 -2.72 -31.77 -0.46
CA PHE A 808 -3.98 -31.79 -1.21
C PHE A 808 -3.75 -31.75 -2.73
N LEU A 809 -2.90 -30.84 -3.23
CA LEU A 809 -2.64 -30.71 -4.65
C LEU A 809 -1.87 -31.91 -5.22
N ARG A 810 -0.92 -32.48 -4.46
CA ARG A 810 -0.19 -33.69 -4.88
C ARG A 810 -1.13 -34.88 -5.00
N ASP A 811 -2.00 -35.10 -4.01
CA ASP A 811 -2.97 -36.20 -4.04
C ASP A 811 -3.98 -36.02 -5.18
N ALA A 812 -4.41 -34.79 -5.45
CA ALA A 812 -5.33 -34.47 -6.54
C ALA A 812 -4.71 -34.68 -7.94
N LEU A 813 -3.39 -34.57 -8.07
CA LEU A 813 -2.64 -34.70 -9.33
C LEU A 813 -1.96 -36.08 -9.50
N ALA A 814 -2.08 -36.99 -8.52
CA ALA A 814 -1.39 -38.27 -8.48
C ALA A 814 -1.69 -39.16 -9.70
#